data_AF-A0A1F5L9C8-F1
#
_entry.id   AF-A0A1F5L9C8-F1
#
_cell.length_a   1.000
_cell.length_b   1.000
_cell.length_c   1.000
_cell.angle_alpha   90.00
_cell.angle_beta   90.00
_cell.angle_gamma   90.00
#
_symmetry.space_group_name_H-M   'P 1'
#
loop_
_entity.id
_entity.type
_entity.pdbx_description
1 polymer ?
#
loop_
_entity_poly.entity_id
_entity_poly.type
_entity_poly.pdbx_seq_one_letter_code
_entity_poly.pdbx_strand_id
1 'polypeptide(L)'
;MAQTFDYIIVGGGTAGCVVASRLKEKNPTLSILIVEAGPDVSKHPLVSDAADYPQLLGSELDWNYTTVPQKHLDGRSVSNHAGRALGGSSVTNAGGWFRGEKANYDLWGETVGDSRWSYSGFLPYFRKVESHFDPNGDKLQHGFNGPMKAESVTFTGRNYPLRQSVKDAWAAVGVPLVPDLNSGNPIGLAEVVENKVKGMRQTAASVYPLNVTILTDTMVKRVVFEERNGRKRAIGVEIVGEETRVISAKREVIISTGTYRTPQILKLSGIGPAEELQRHGVDLVLDSPDVGRHFQDHPGVFQWWKLKHPEQGLAVGSPAFSDPLFSRGQPIDFAATQPVPLDGLRAALIRDNPNCNPDEHPLISQKGHLEMLVFYAGGNPANPTIEMDGTHIATIVVGMLPTSRGSITLQDSNPNSTPLIDPNYLATEADRYMMRAGIRKIREMVRDTPAGRAMIDDETIEDGATPVQVDTSDAEIDSLVRRRAMTMFHPAGSASMGKVVDNQLRVRGVDGLRIVDASVIPVPLTAHIQMCVYALAEQAADIIGDSTDLARRLTSEMGNDESALPAGIVTLLDTDLYKLTMQCAVLKYFPDVSVTYGYTNRTPHMKLRRGAYKWLLEQMDKLANVRVTAEEREFLRQKCPYLNDAYITFLETFHLKPAEQIDIKFTPTQDTGSDDDEGNVEYIIKGLWLDTILYEIPLLALTSQAYFMFSDKDWSYENQEEKAYRKGCTLLENGCIFSEFGSRRRRDYHTQDLVMKGLTRAAEEGKRQGWPGALSGTSNVHFAMKYGVPAVGTVAHEWYMTIAAITDDYENANELALKYWLGCFGEGVLGIALTDTFGTPAFLDAFKKPISLPDQQPDPSAKTYAQVYTGVRQDSGDPTYFVKMARDFYDDQGITDTKTVVFSDSLDIEHCLEYKTIAEEAGFKPTFGVGTFFTNDYINKSTGEKSKPLNIVIKIATANGSPAVKLSDNMGKNTGDQDKVREVKKKLGYVEHCWEEGDESNRWKKQA
;
A
#
# COMPACT_ATOMS: atom_id res chain seq x y z
N MET A 1 -14.08 -16.40 38.46
CA MET A 1 -13.82 -16.87 37.08
C MET A 1 -12.83 -15.92 36.44
N ALA A 2 -11.76 -16.42 35.81
CA ALA A 2 -10.81 -15.55 35.09
C ALA A 2 -11.55 -14.81 33.97
N GLN A 3 -11.41 -13.49 33.91
CA GLN A 3 -11.98 -12.69 32.81
C GLN A 3 -11.11 -12.86 31.57
N THR A 4 -11.73 -13.29 30.47
CA THR A 4 -11.03 -13.58 29.21
C THR A 4 -11.69 -12.81 28.08
N PHE A 5 -10.89 -12.11 27.28
CA PHE A 5 -11.31 -11.30 26.12
C PHE A 5 -10.65 -11.82 24.84
N ASP A 6 -11.20 -11.53 23.67
CA ASP A 6 -10.53 -11.81 22.40
C ASP A 6 -9.27 -10.95 22.26
N TYR A 7 -9.40 -9.66 22.56
CA TYR A 7 -8.33 -8.68 22.53
C TYR A 7 -8.24 -7.91 23.84
N ILE A 8 -7.01 -7.67 24.29
CA ILE A 8 -6.73 -6.70 25.36
C ILE A 8 -5.87 -5.59 24.76
N ILE A 9 -6.39 -4.37 24.81
CA ILE A 9 -5.69 -3.15 24.41
C ILE A 9 -5.17 -2.47 25.68
N VAL A 10 -3.86 -2.32 25.78
CA VAL A 10 -3.18 -1.72 26.93
C VAL A 10 -2.88 -0.26 26.61
N GLY A 11 -3.59 0.66 27.25
CA GLY A 11 -3.59 2.09 26.93
C GLY A 11 -4.78 2.46 26.06
N GLY A 12 -5.70 3.22 26.63
CA GLY A 12 -6.83 3.85 25.97
C GLY A 12 -6.47 5.21 25.35
N GLY A 13 -5.26 5.35 24.81
CA GLY A 13 -4.81 6.58 24.15
C GLY A 13 -5.44 6.79 22.76
N THR A 14 -4.92 7.76 22.00
CA THR A 14 -5.38 8.05 20.63
C THR A 14 -5.51 6.80 19.78
N ALA A 15 -4.43 6.01 19.68
CA ALA A 15 -4.41 4.80 18.86
C ALA A 15 -5.27 3.66 19.44
N GLY A 16 -5.22 3.46 20.77
CA GLY A 16 -5.96 2.41 21.46
C GLY A 16 -7.48 2.55 21.29
N CYS A 17 -8.01 3.78 21.41
CA CYS A 17 -9.42 4.07 21.17
C CYS A 17 -9.85 3.76 19.73
N VAL A 18 -9.05 4.16 18.75
CA VAL A 18 -9.33 3.92 17.33
C VAL A 18 -9.36 2.42 17.03
N VAL A 19 -8.33 1.68 17.45
CA VAL A 19 -8.24 0.23 17.22
C VAL A 19 -9.43 -0.49 17.86
N ALA A 20 -9.74 -0.18 19.13
CA ALA A 20 -10.86 -0.80 19.84
C ALA A 20 -12.19 -0.57 19.11
N SER A 21 -12.45 0.68 18.73
CA SER A 21 -13.66 1.09 18.04
C SER A 21 -13.80 0.38 16.70
N ARG A 22 -12.76 0.43 15.86
CA ARG A 22 -12.80 -0.14 14.50
C ARG A 22 -12.84 -1.66 14.49
N LEU A 23 -12.12 -2.34 15.39
CA LEU A 23 -12.25 -3.80 15.51
C LEU A 23 -13.67 -4.20 15.93
N LYS A 24 -14.27 -3.47 16.87
CA LYS A 24 -15.65 -3.73 17.30
C LYS A 24 -16.67 -3.45 16.21
N GLU A 25 -16.46 -2.40 15.41
CA GLU A 25 -17.29 -2.05 14.25
C GLU A 25 -17.22 -3.14 13.17
N LYS A 26 -16.00 -3.60 12.83
CA LYS A 26 -15.80 -4.69 11.87
C LYS A 26 -16.41 -6.01 12.32
N ASN A 27 -16.33 -6.32 13.62
CA ASN A 27 -16.93 -7.52 14.18
C ASN A 27 -17.57 -7.25 15.56
N PRO A 28 -18.91 -7.06 15.58
CA PRO A 28 -19.66 -6.81 16.81
C PRO A 28 -19.60 -7.95 17.84
N THR A 29 -19.20 -9.16 17.46
CA THR A 29 -19.10 -10.31 18.38
C THR A 29 -17.82 -10.31 19.21
N LEU A 30 -16.81 -9.51 18.84
CA LEU A 30 -15.54 -9.47 19.57
C LEU A 30 -15.72 -8.97 21.00
N SER A 31 -15.13 -9.71 21.93
CA SER A 31 -14.93 -9.26 23.32
C SER A 31 -13.60 -8.52 23.40
N ILE A 32 -13.65 -7.21 23.63
CA ILE A 32 -12.47 -6.34 23.67
C ILE A 32 -12.43 -5.64 25.02
N LEU A 33 -11.26 -5.64 25.65
CA LEU A 33 -10.97 -4.88 26.86
C LEU A 33 -9.95 -3.78 26.56
N ILE A 34 -10.24 -2.55 26.95
CA ILE A 34 -9.24 -1.49 27.11
C ILE A 34 -8.85 -1.40 28.59
N VAL A 35 -7.56 -1.40 28.89
CA VAL A 35 -7.04 -1.09 30.23
C VAL A 35 -6.30 0.24 30.16
N GLU A 36 -6.80 1.25 30.85
CA GLU A 36 -6.28 2.62 30.84
C GLU A 36 -5.89 3.05 32.26
N ALA A 37 -4.71 3.65 32.39
CA ALA A 37 -4.15 4.04 33.69
C ALA A 37 -4.74 5.35 34.24
N GLY A 38 -5.28 6.21 33.38
CA GLY A 38 -6.02 7.41 33.74
C GLY A 38 -7.53 7.21 33.81
N PRO A 39 -8.27 8.24 34.24
CA PRO A 39 -9.72 8.19 34.38
C PRO A 39 -10.46 8.37 33.04
N ASP A 40 -11.76 8.10 33.04
CA ASP A 40 -12.69 8.61 32.02
C ASP A 40 -12.96 10.10 32.26
N VAL A 41 -12.71 10.91 31.23
CA VAL A 41 -12.79 12.38 31.29
C VAL A 41 -14.05 12.95 30.65
N SER A 42 -15.01 12.12 30.23
CA SER A 42 -16.26 12.54 29.58
C SER A 42 -17.10 13.55 30.38
N LYS A 43 -16.88 13.64 31.71
CA LYS A 43 -17.53 14.60 32.61
C LYS A 43 -16.56 15.57 33.27
N HIS A 44 -15.30 15.60 32.83
CA HIS A 44 -14.29 16.44 33.44
C HIS A 44 -14.46 17.92 33.00
N PRO A 45 -14.51 18.89 33.93
CA PRO A 45 -14.80 20.29 33.60
C PRO A 45 -13.76 20.90 32.66
N LEU A 46 -12.45 20.68 32.92
CA LEU A 46 -11.36 21.21 32.10
C LEU A 46 -11.25 20.58 30.69
N VAL A 47 -11.94 19.46 30.46
CA VAL A 47 -12.01 18.82 29.12
C VAL A 47 -13.24 19.29 28.35
N SER A 48 -14.28 19.70 29.07
CA SER A 48 -15.55 20.16 28.50
C SER A 48 -15.51 21.62 28.02
N ASP A 49 -14.59 22.44 28.57
CA ASP A 49 -14.39 23.82 28.15
C ASP A 49 -13.13 23.98 27.27
N ALA A 50 -13.28 24.67 26.15
CA ALA A 50 -12.21 24.93 25.18
C ALA A 50 -11.08 25.81 25.74
N ALA A 51 -11.42 26.76 26.62
CA ALA A 51 -10.49 27.78 27.10
C ALA A 51 -9.51 27.26 28.17
N ASP A 52 -9.86 26.16 28.84
CA ASP A 52 -9.16 25.68 30.03
C ASP A 52 -8.07 24.64 29.74
N TYR A 53 -7.86 24.25 28.48
CA TYR A 53 -6.90 23.20 28.13
C TYR A 53 -5.47 23.42 28.66
N PRO A 54 -4.91 24.66 28.77
CA PRO A 54 -3.56 24.82 29.31
C PRO A 54 -3.45 24.36 30.78
N GLN A 55 -4.56 24.38 31.52
CA GLN A 55 -4.64 23.91 32.91
C GLN A 55 -4.60 22.38 33.02
N LEU A 56 -4.76 21.65 31.91
CA LEU A 56 -4.61 20.19 31.88
C LEU A 56 -3.15 19.74 31.95
N LEU A 57 -2.20 20.63 31.60
CA LEU A 57 -0.77 20.32 31.70
C LEU A 57 -0.34 20.44 33.17
N GLY A 58 0.27 19.38 33.71
CA GLY A 58 0.60 19.28 35.13
C GLY A 58 -0.56 18.93 36.07
N SER A 59 -1.77 18.69 35.55
CA SER A 59 -2.90 18.18 36.35
C SER A 59 -2.81 16.66 36.56
N GLU A 60 -3.78 16.06 37.25
CA GLU A 60 -3.90 14.61 37.43
C GLU A 60 -4.13 13.82 36.13
N LEU A 61 -4.49 14.52 35.05
CA LEU A 61 -4.69 13.99 33.69
C LEU A 61 -3.42 14.04 32.83
N ASP A 62 -2.31 14.51 33.39
CA ASP A 62 -1.00 14.52 32.75
C ASP A 62 -0.05 13.61 33.52
N TRP A 63 0.71 12.81 32.77
CA TRP A 63 1.80 12.04 33.36
C TRP A 63 2.93 12.92 33.89
N ASN A 64 3.07 14.14 33.37
CA ASN A 64 4.02 15.17 33.81
C ASN A 64 5.45 14.62 33.92
N TYR A 65 5.92 13.98 32.85
CA TYR A 65 7.25 13.42 32.79
C TYR A 65 8.32 14.50 32.81
N THR A 66 9.55 14.09 33.12
CA THR A 66 10.73 14.92 33.01
C THR A 66 11.87 14.09 32.43
N THR A 67 12.67 14.68 31.54
CA THR A 67 13.84 14.01 30.99
C THR A 67 14.93 13.83 32.04
N VAL A 68 15.82 12.86 31.81
CA VAL A 68 17.12 12.86 32.50
C VAL A 68 17.88 14.16 32.15
N PRO A 69 18.86 14.59 32.97
CA PRO A 69 19.70 15.74 32.64
C PRO A 69 20.29 15.62 31.23
N GLN A 70 19.96 16.58 30.37
CA GLN A 70 20.31 16.53 28.96
C GLN A 70 21.75 17.02 28.76
N LYS A 71 22.63 16.10 28.33
CA LYS A 71 24.06 16.37 28.11
C LYS A 71 24.30 17.58 27.21
N HIS A 72 23.49 17.72 26.17
CA HIS A 72 23.64 18.75 25.15
C HIS A 72 22.83 20.03 25.44
N LEU A 73 22.13 20.09 26.59
CA LEU A 73 21.41 21.27 27.09
C LEU A 73 21.96 21.74 28.44
N ASP A 74 23.28 21.64 28.65
CA ASP A 74 23.98 22.07 29.86
C ASP A 74 23.42 21.44 31.16
N GLY A 75 22.98 20.18 31.08
CA GLY A 75 22.45 19.42 32.21
C GLY A 75 21.01 19.75 32.60
N ARG A 76 20.29 20.57 31.81
CA ARG A 76 18.86 20.82 32.03
C ARG A 76 18.05 19.53 31.93
N SER A 77 17.12 19.38 32.85
CA SER A 77 15.96 18.49 32.68
C SER A 77 14.82 19.25 32.02
N VAL A 78 14.14 18.61 31.09
CA VAL A 78 13.05 19.20 30.29
C VAL A 78 11.74 18.53 30.68
N SER A 79 10.69 19.33 30.91
CA SER A 79 9.34 18.83 31.19
C SER A 79 8.70 18.26 29.92
N ASN A 80 8.17 17.04 30.02
CA ASN A 80 7.51 16.33 28.92
C ASN A 80 6.10 15.93 29.35
N HIS A 81 5.09 16.45 28.66
CA HIS A 81 3.69 16.16 28.96
C HIS A 81 3.15 15.01 28.11
N ALA A 82 2.27 14.20 28.69
CA ALA A 82 1.54 13.15 27.99
C ALA A 82 0.24 12.85 28.72
N GLY A 83 -0.87 12.68 27.98
CA GLY A 83 -2.17 12.46 28.60
C GLY A 83 -2.25 11.14 29.36
N ARG A 84 -2.74 11.22 30.60
CA ARG A 84 -3.10 10.12 31.50
C ARG A 84 -4.62 10.12 31.68
N ALA A 85 -5.33 9.68 30.65
CA ALA A 85 -6.79 9.65 30.60
C ALA A 85 -7.26 8.73 29.45
N LEU A 86 -8.52 8.30 29.49
CA LEU A 86 -9.16 7.71 28.31
C LEU A 86 -9.22 8.75 27.17
N GLY A 87 -8.53 8.46 26.07
CA GLY A 87 -8.21 9.38 24.98
C GLY A 87 -6.72 9.77 24.92
N GLY A 88 -5.95 9.54 25.99
CA GLY A 88 -4.52 9.84 26.09
C GLY A 88 -4.20 11.31 25.79
N SER A 89 -3.10 11.58 25.10
CA SER A 89 -2.69 12.95 24.77
C SER A 89 -3.68 13.70 23.84
N SER A 90 -4.67 13.03 23.23
CA SER A 90 -5.74 13.76 22.53
C SER A 90 -6.64 14.56 23.49
N VAL A 91 -6.57 14.28 24.79
CA VAL A 91 -7.23 15.07 25.85
C VAL A 91 -6.46 16.35 26.15
N THR A 92 -5.11 16.29 26.17
CA THR A 92 -4.26 17.37 26.70
C THR A 92 -3.49 18.17 25.65
N ASN A 93 -3.44 17.74 24.37
CA ASN A 93 -2.63 18.39 23.34
C ASN A 93 -3.16 19.79 22.92
N ALA A 94 -2.46 20.47 22.01
CA ALA A 94 -2.88 21.79 21.51
C ALA A 94 -4.00 21.73 20.45
N GLY A 95 -4.15 20.59 19.76
CA GLY A 95 -5.21 20.33 18.77
C GLY A 95 -4.80 20.57 17.32
N GLY A 96 -3.50 20.70 17.04
CA GLY A 96 -3.00 20.83 15.68
C GLY A 96 -3.39 19.62 14.80
N TRP A 97 -3.78 19.92 13.56
CA TRP A 97 -4.17 18.94 12.55
C TRP A 97 -3.28 19.08 11.29
N PHE A 98 -2.12 18.42 11.34
CA PHE A 98 -1.03 18.55 10.38
C PHE A 98 -0.70 17.21 9.72
N ARG A 99 -0.35 17.22 8.43
CA ARG A 99 0.26 16.10 7.69
C ARG A 99 1.69 16.42 7.30
N GLY A 100 2.51 15.38 7.23
CA GLY A 100 3.92 15.50 6.89
C GLY A 100 4.18 15.67 5.41
N GLU A 101 5.44 15.98 5.08
CA GLU A 101 5.92 15.91 3.70
C GLU A 101 5.82 14.47 3.19
N LYS A 102 5.37 14.32 1.94
CA LYS A 102 5.25 13.01 1.25
C LYS A 102 6.52 12.18 1.40
N ALA A 103 7.68 12.81 1.20
CA ALA A 103 8.99 12.20 1.28
C ALA A 103 9.30 11.58 2.66
N ASN A 104 8.72 12.08 3.76
CA ASN A 104 8.95 11.50 5.08
C ASN A 104 8.24 10.15 5.21
N TYR A 105 7.00 10.05 4.72
CA TYR A 105 6.28 8.78 4.70
C TYR A 105 6.83 7.81 3.67
N ASP A 106 7.22 8.29 2.49
CA ASP A 106 7.88 7.42 1.50
C ASP A 106 9.16 6.80 2.07
N LEU A 107 9.97 7.58 2.78
CA LEU A 107 11.14 7.07 3.51
C LEU A 107 10.74 6.06 4.59
N TRP A 108 9.61 6.24 5.29
CA TRP A 108 9.09 5.22 6.19
C TRP A 108 8.83 3.93 5.41
N GLY A 109 8.03 3.97 4.34
CA GLY A 109 7.72 2.82 3.51
C GLY A 109 8.96 2.10 2.99
N GLU A 110 9.97 2.84 2.53
CA GLU A 110 11.28 2.31 2.12
C GLU A 110 12.03 1.67 3.28
N THR A 111 12.11 2.34 4.44
CA THR A 111 12.81 1.87 5.65
C THR A 111 12.30 0.52 6.12
N VAL A 112 11.00 0.26 5.95
CA VAL A 112 10.35 -0.99 6.41
C VAL A 112 10.05 -1.96 5.27
N GLY A 113 10.40 -1.62 4.03
CA GLY A 113 10.17 -2.44 2.83
C GLY A 113 8.70 -2.69 2.52
N ASP A 114 7.82 -1.72 2.79
CA ASP A 114 6.38 -1.86 2.63
C ASP A 114 5.68 -0.52 2.33
N SER A 115 5.20 -0.38 1.09
CA SER A 115 4.56 0.83 0.59
C SER A 115 3.22 1.14 1.25
N ARG A 116 2.64 0.23 2.06
CA ARG A 116 1.49 0.56 2.91
C ARG A 116 1.80 1.70 3.88
N TRP A 117 3.08 1.88 4.23
CA TRP A 117 3.54 2.95 5.12
C TRP A 117 4.10 4.17 4.37
N SER A 118 3.99 4.21 3.03
CA SER A 118 4.30 5.41 2.22
C SER A 118 3.19 6.45 2.32
N TYR A 119 3.40 7.67 1.78
CA TYR A 119 2.33 8.68 1.78
C TYR A 119 1.08 8.18 1.05
N SER A 120 1.26 7.50 -0.10
CA SER A 120 0.14 6.93 -0.85
C SER A 120 -0.57 5.82 -0.08
N GLY A 121 0.15 5.06 0.75
CA GLY A 121 -0.42 4.05 1.64
C GLY A 121 -1.23 4.66 2.80
N PHE A 122 -0.75 5.78 3.38
CA PHE A 122 -1.44 6.51 4.43
C PHE A 122 -2.61 7.37 3.92
N LEU A 123 -2.57 7.84 2.68
CA LEU A 123 -3.55 8.81 2.14
C LEU A 123 -5.02 8.35 2.27
N PRO A 124 -5.40 7.09 1.98
CA PRO A 124 -6.75 6.60 2.24
C PRO A 124 -7.16 6.73 3.71
N TYR A 125 -6.22 6.52 4.64
CA TYR A 125 -6.47 6.61 6.08
C TYR A 125 -6.52 8.06 6.57
N PHE A 126 -5.69 8.95 6.03
CA PHE A 126 -5.84 10.39 6.27
C PHE A 126 -7.23 10.89 5.87
N ARG A 127 -7.71 10.47 4.69
CA ARG A 127 -9.06 10.78 4.21
C ARG A 127 -10.15 10.09 5.05
N LYS A 128 -9.91 8.88 5.54
CA LYS A 128 -10.88 8.15 6.39
C LYS A 128 -11.09 8.82 7.74
N VAL A 129 -10.03 9.39 8.33
CA VAL A 129 -10.08 10.04 9.65
C VAL A 129 -10.74 11.42 9.58
N GLU A 130 -10.47 12.17 8.51
CA GLU A 130 -10.81 13.59 8.42
C GLU A 130 -12.20 13.88 7.81
N SER A 131 -12.89 14.85 8.39
CA SER A 131 -13.92 15.67 7.76
C SER A 131 -13.36 17.08 7.59
N HIS A 132 -12.92 17.39 6.38
CA HIS A 132 -12.26 18.64 6.03
C HIS A 132 -13.26 19.81 5.99
N PHE A 133 -12.82 20.99 6.44
CA PHE A 133 -13.69 22.16 6.61
C PHE A 133 -14.15 22.79 5.30
N ASP A 134 -13.29 22.82 4.28
CA ASP A 134 -13.61 23.44 2.99
C ASP A 134 -14.27 22.40 2.07
N PRO A 135 -15.58 22.49 1.77
CA PRO A 135 -16.26 21.55 0.87
C PRO A 135 -15.71 21.54 -0.56
N ASN A 136 -14.91 22.55 -0.94
CA ASN A 136 -14.22 22.64 -2.22
C ASN A 136 -12.75 22.19 -2.16
N GLY A 137 -12.26 21.75 -1.00
CA GLY A 137 -10.91 21.21 -0.83
C GLY A 137 -10.67 20.01 -1.75
N ASP A 138 -9.40 19.75 -2.05
CA ASP A 138 -9.02 18.68 -2.99
C ASP A 138 -9.50 17.31 -2.49
N LYS A 139 -10.47 16.72 -3.22
CA LYS A 139 -11.06 15.42 -2.88
C LYS A 139 -10.10 14.25 -3.01
N LEU A 140 -8.99 14.42 -3.71
CA LEU A 140 -7.91 13.45 -3.77
C LEU A 140 -7.05 13.48 -2.50
N GLN A 141 -6.94 14.63 -1.83
CA GLN A 141 -6.17 14.78 -0.60
C GLN A 141 -7.02 14.62 0.67
N HIS A 142 -8.26 15.08 0.66
CA HIS A 142 -9.07 15.19 1.87
C HIS A 142 -10.25 14.23 1.93
N GLY A 143 -10.62 13.92 3.17
CA GLY A 143 -11.87 13.28 3.52
C GLY A 143 -12.91 14.30 3.92
N PHE A 144 -14.18 13.97 3.70
CA PHE A 144 -15.32 14.83 4.03
C PHE A 144 -16.34 14.16 4.94
N ASN A 145 -16.08 12.90 5.30
CA ASN A 145 -16.99 12.06 6.06
C ASN A 145 -16.29 11.35 7.23
N GLY A 146 -15.02 11.64 7.48
CA GLY A 146 -14.28 11.07 8.58
C GLY A 146 -14.79 11.56 9.93
N PRO A 147 -14.58 10.81 11.01
CA PRO A 147 -15.18 11.13 12.29
C PRO A 147 -14.57 12.40 12.94
N MET A 148 -13.33 12.77 12.57
CA MET A 148 -12.65 13.95 13.11
C MET A 148 -12.87 15.17 12.22
N LYS A 149 -13.49 16.23 12.74
CA LYS A 149 -13.67 17.48 12.00
C LYS A 149 -12.43 18.37 12.10
N ALA A 150 -11.94 18.86 10.98
CA ALA A 150 -10.90 19.86 10.93
C ALA A 150 -11.53 21.25 10.81
N GLU A 151 -10.95 22.28 11.42
CA GLU A 151 -11.34 23.68 11.29
C GLU A 151 -10.09 24.55 11.10
N SER A 152 -10.10 25.47 10.14
CA SER A 152 -9.02 26.45 9.94
C SER A 152 -9.31 27.78 10.65
N VAL A 153 -8.28 28.64 10.74
CA VAL A 153 -8.43 29.97 11.34
C VAL A 153 -9.47 30.80 10.59
N THR A 154 -9.36 30.93 9.27
CA THR A 154 -10.31 31.69 8.44
C THR A 154 -11.70 31.06 8.44
N PHE A 155 -11.81 29.72 8.38
CA PHE A 155 -13.10 29.02 8.40
C PHE A 155 -13.92 29.34 9.66
N THR A 156 -13.25 29.47 10.80
CA THR A 156 -13.89 29.81 12.08
C THR A 156 -14.20 31.30 12.26
N GLY A 157 -13.86 32.15 11.28
CA GLY A 157 -14.04 33.60 11.34
C GLY A 157 -13.05 34.31 12.27
N ARG A 158 -11.99 33.64 12.74
CA ARG A 158 -10.94 34.24 13.55
C ARG A 158 -10.10 35.16 12.67
N ASN A 159 -10.12 36.45 12.95
CA ASN A 159 -9.33 37.45 12.25
C ASN A 159 -8.38 38.16 13.22
N TYR A 160 -7.20 37.57 13.44
CA TYR A 160 -6.22 38.13 14.36
C TYR A 160 -5.62 39.46 13.83
N PRO A 161 -5.41 40.48 14.68
CA PRO A 161 -4.96 41.81 14.23
C PRO A 161 -3.65 41.82 13.44
N LEU A 162 -2.72 40.90 13.76
CA LEU A 162 -1.39 40.82 13.16
C LEU A 162 -1.32 39.97 11.89
N ARG A 163 -2.43 39.35 11.47
CA ARG A 163 -2.46 38.37 10.37
C ARG A 163 -1.80 38.88 9.09
N GLN A 164 -2.17 40.08 8.64
CA GLN A 164 -1.62 40.66 7.40
C GLN A 164 -0.14 41.02 7.56
N SER A 165 0.25 41.60 8.70
CA SER A 165 1.64 41.98 8.96
C SER A 165 2.57 40.77 9.04
N VAL A 166 2.13 39.67 9.65
CA VAL A 166 2.87 38.40 9.68
C VAL A 166 3.01 37.82 8.27
N LYS A 167 1.93 37.84 7.48
CA LYS A 167 1.95 37.36 6.09
C LYS A 167 2.93 38.19 5.23
N ASP A 168 2.91 39.51 5.36
CA ASP A 168 3.81 40.42 4.63
C ASP A 168 5.26 40.23 5.06
N ALA A 169 5.52 40.02 6.36
CA ALA A 169 6.86 39.76 6.86
C ALA A 169 7.46 38.46 6.31
N TRP A 170 6.68 37.37 6.30
CA TRP A 170 7.11 36.09 5.70
C TRP A 170 7.33 36.19 4.19
N ALA A 171 6.43 36.88 3.47
CA ALA A 171 6.59 37.10 2.04
C ALA A 171 7.86 37.90 1.70
N ALA A 172 8.19 38.91 2.51
CA ALA A 172 9.38 39.75 2.31
C ALA A 172 10.70 38.97 2.47
N VAL A 173 10.72 37.87 3.23
CA VAL A 173 11.88 36.98 3.35
C VAL A 173 11.79 35.74 2.45
N GLY A 174 10.90 35.76 1.45
CA GLY A 174 10.82 34.76 0.41
C GLY A 174 10.09 33.47 0.78
N VAL A 175 9.26 33.46 1.83
CA VAL A 175 8.42 32.31 2.18
C VAL A 175 7.05 32.44 1.48
N PRO A 176 6.77 31.62 0.45
CA PRO A 176 5.54 31.75 -0.33
C PRO A 176 4.32 31.20 0.43
N LEU A 177 3.13 31.75 0.14
CA LEU A 177 1.88 31.19 0.64
C LEU A 177 1.57 29.87 -0.07
N VAL A 178 1.21 28.85 0.70
CA VAL A 178 0.73 27.55 0.23
C VAL A 178 -0.76 27.43 0.58
N PRO A 179 -1.62 27.00 -0.36
CA PRO A 179 -3.05 26.92 -0.10
C PRO A 179 -3.44 25.90 0.98
N ASP A 180 -2.70 24.80 1.08
CA ASP A 180 -3.03 23.69 1.98
C ASP A 180 -1.78 22.98 2.50
N LEU A 181 -1.59 23.03 3.81
CA LEU A 181 -0.50 22.37 4.52
C LEU A 181 -0.64 20.84 4.54
N ASN A 182 -1.85 20.31 4.33
CA ASN A 182 -2.22 18.91 4.49
C ASN A 182 -2.31 18.15 3.15
N SER A 183 -1.68 18.66 2.10
CA SER A 183 -1.62 18.10 0.74
C SER A 183 -0.40 17.20 0.47
N GLY A 184 0.44 16.96 1.49
CA GLY A 184 1.68 16.20 1.38
C GLY A 184 2.89 17.04 0.95
N ASN A 185 2.72 18.35 0.75
CA ASN A 185 3.80 19.29 0.50
C ASN A 185 3.62 20.56 1.37
N PRO A 186 4.01 20.51 2.65
CA PRO A 186 3.77 21.61 3.58
C PRO A 186 4.73 22.82 3.40
N ILE A 187 5.58 22.83 2.35
CA ILE A 187 6.71 23.77 2.22
C ILE A 187 6.26 25.18 1.82
N GLY A 188 6.24 26.10 2.78
CA GLY A 188 5.84 27.49 2.63
C GLY A 188 5.11 27.99 3.87
N LEU A 189 4.34 29.08 3.71
CA LEU A 189 3.45 29.62 4.72
C LEU A 189 2.03 29.12 4.45
N ALA A 190 1.41 28.38 5.36
CA ALA A 190 0.00 27.99 5.22
C ALA A 190 -0.77 28.22 6.52
N GLU A 191 -2.09 28.33 6.40
CA GLU A 191 -2.96 28.51 7.56
C GLU A 191 -2.98 27.27 8.44
N VAL A 192 -2.94 27.46 9.75
CA VAL A 192 -3.02 26.34 10.70
C VAL A 192 -4.42 25.74 10.71
N VAL A 193 -4.47 24.42 10.86
CA VAL A 193 -5.71 23.65 10.96
C VAL A 193 -5.74 22.94 12.31
N GLU A 194 -6.91 22.93 12.95
CA GLU A 194 -7.11 22.36 14.27
C GLU A 194 -8.23 21.33 14.28
N ASN A 195 -8.15 20.30 15.13
CA ASN A 195 -9.22 19.33 15.35
C ASN A 195 -10.23 19.80 16.40
N LYS A 196 -10.62 21.07 16.33
CA LYS A 196 -11.60 21.70 17.23
C LYS A 196 -12.92 21.88 16.49
N VAL A 197 -14.03 21.83 17.23
CA VAL A 197 -15.37 22.15 16.72
C VAL A 197 -15.98 23.19 17.61
N LYS A 198 -16.20 24.41 17.10
CA LYS A 198 -16.66 25.55 17.91
C LYS A 198 -15.76 25.80 19.13
N GLY A 199 -14.46 25.56 18.97
CA GLY A 199 -13.45 25.68 20.01
C GLY A 199 -13.20 24.42 20.84
N MET A 200 -14.16 23.50 20.89
CA MET A 200 -14.03 22.30 21.70
C MET A 200 -13.13 21.27 21.03
N ARG A 201 -12.11 20.79 21.75
CA ARG A 201 -11.19 19.76 21.28
C ARG A 201 -11.92 18.45 21.08
N GLN A 202 -11.63 17.78 19.97
CA GLN A 202 -12.10 16.42 19.74
C GLN A 202 -11.09 15.40 20.27
N THR A 203 -11.47 14.69 21.33
CA THR A 203 -10.67 13.58 21.88
C THR A 203 -10.96 12.29 21.12
N ALA A 204 -10.02 11.35 21.13
CA ALA A 204 -10.21 10.06 20.47
C ALA A 204 -11.41 9.31 21.04
N ALA A 205 -11.56 9.29 22.37
CA ALA A 205 -12.65 8.60 23.06
C ALA A 205 -14.03 9.23 22.83
N SER A 206 -14.10 10.53 22.57
CA SER A 206 -15.36 11.21 22.25
C SER A 206 -15.80 11.03 20.79
N VAL A 207 -14.84 10.84 19.88
CA VAL A 207 -15.10 10.76 18.43
C VAL A 207 -15.28 9.32 17.96
N TYR A 208 -14.52 8.39 18.54
CA TYR A 208 -14.59 6.97 18.19
C TYR A 208 -15.48 6.22 19.17
N PRO A 209 -16.56 5.56 18.73
CA PRO A 209 -17.47 4.86 19.62
C PRO A 209 -16.79 3.65 20.27
N LEU A 210 -16.72 3.64 21.60
CA LEU A 210 -16.10 2.58 22.40
C LEU A 210 -17.15 1.62 22.97
N ASN A 211 -17.79 0.84 22.10
CA ASN A 211 -18.74 -0.21 22.49
C ASN A 211 -18.03 -1.48 23.01
N VAL A 212 -17.09 -1.31 23.93
CA VAL A 212 -16.18 -2.36 24.45
C VAL A 212 -16.13 -2.31 25.97
N THR A 213 -15.49 -3.29 26.62
CA THR A 213 -15.23 -3.19 28.06
C THR A 213 -14.05 -2.26 28.29
N ILE A 214 -14.17 -1.33 29.23
CA ILE A 214 -13.13 -0.37 29.57
C ILE A 214 -12.88 -0.46 31.07
N LEU A 215 -11.61 -0.54 31.45
CA LEU A 215 -11.14 -0.50 32.81
C LEU A 215 -10.18 0.69 32.96
N THR A 216 -10.69 1.80 33.46
CA THR A 216 -9.91 3.02 33.75
C THR A 216 -9.23 2.92 35.11
N ASP A 217 -8.39 3.90 35.43
CA ASP A 217 -7.68 4.01 36.71
C ASP A 217 -6.88 2.74 37.06
N THR A 218 -6.44 2.02 36.03
CA THR A 218 -5.81 0.70 36.18
C THR A 218 -4.50 0.64 35.41
N MET A 219 -3.41 0.48 36.15
CA MET A 219 -2.08 0.30 35.58
C MET A 219 -1.85 -1.16 35.19
N VAL A 220 -1.39 -1.41 33.97
CA VAL A 220 -0.85 -2.72 33.58
C VAL A 220 0.61 -2.82 34.04
N LYS A 221 0.94 -3.90 34.74
CA LYS A 221 2.29 -4.18 35.21
C LYS A 221 3.16 -4.79 34.11
N ARG A 222 2.65 -5.82 33.42
CA ARG A 222 3.35 -6.53 32.34
C ARG A 222 2.41 -7.40 31.51
N VAL A 223 2.87 -7.79 30.33
CA VAL A 223 2.31 -8.86 29.51
C VAL A 223 2.76 -10.21 30.06
N VAL A 224 1.85 -11.18 30.06
CA VAL A 224 2.11 -12.55 30.50
C VAL A 224 2.26 -13.44 29.28
N PHE A 225 3.26 -14.34 29.30
CA PHE A 225 3.57 -15.25 28.21
C PHE A 225 3.43 -16.71 28.63
N GLU A 226 3.03 -17.54 27.68
CA GLU A 226 3.20 -18.99 27.74
C GLU A 226 4.17 -19.44 26.63
N GLU A 227 4.72 -20.64 26.78
CA GLU A 227 5.49 -21.26 25.71
C GLU A 227 4.60 -22.17 24.88
N ARG A 228 4.57 -21.97 23.57
CA ARG A 228 3.80 -22.75 22.62
C ARG A 228 4.65 -23.01 21.38
N ASN A 229 4.89 -24.29 21.07
CA ASN A 229 5.70 -24.71 19.92
C ASN A 229 7.11 -24.06 19.88
N GLY A 230 7.77 -23.94 21.04
CA GLY A 230 9.11 -23.34 21.14
C GLY A 230 9.15 -21.81 20.96
N ARG A 231 7.99 -21.14 20.92
CA ARG A 231 7.86 -19.68 20.91
C ARG A 231 7.08 -19.17 22.10
N LYS A 232 7.39 -17.95 22.54
CA LYS A 232 6.64 -17.27 23.59
C LYS A 232 5.42 -16.59 22.96
N ARG A 233 4.23 -16.88 23.50
CA ARG A 233 2.96 -16.29 23.08
C ARG A 233 2.38 -15.45 24.21
N ALA A 234 2.02 -14.21 23.92
CA ALA A 234 1.29 -13.36 24.86
C ALA A 234 -0.13 -13.91 25.08
N ILE A 235 -0.51 -14.09 26.34
CA ILE A 235 -1.79 -14.70 26.75
C ILE A 235 -2.65 -13.78 27.60
N GLY A 236 -2.18 -12.58 27.90
CA GLY A 236 -2.88 -11.64 28.76
C GLY A 236 -1.96 -10.63 29.41
N VAL A 237 -2.51 -9.92 30.39
CA VAL A 237 -1.81 -8.89 31.14
C VAL A 237 -2.02 -9.05 32.64
N GLU A 238 -0.98 -8.74 33.41
CA GLU A 238 -1.04 -8.60 34.86
C GLU A 238 -1.27 -7.12 35.20
N ILE A 239 -2.28 -6.83 36.02
CA ILE A 239 -2.57 -5.46 36.48
C ILE A 239 -1.98 -5.22 37.88
N VAL A 240 -1.70 -3.95 38.19
CA VAL A 240 -1.26 -3.52 39.52
C VAL A 240 -2.43 -3.58 40.50
N GLY A 241 -2.23 -4.19 41.67
CA GLY A 241 -3.22 -4.29 42.76
C GLY A 241 -2.65 -5.01 43.97
N GLU A 242 -3.42 -5.09 45.06
CA GLU A 242 -3.03 -5.82 46.29
C GLU A 242 -2.89 -7.33 46.04
N GLU A 243 -3.73 -7.89 45.16
CA GLU A 243 -3.65 -9.27 44.69
C GLU A 243 -3.21 -9.31 43.23
N THR A 244 -2.33 -10.26 42.86
CA THR A 244 -1.94 -10.48 41.48
C THR A 244 -3.14 -10.94 40.65
N ARG A 245 -3.65 -10.04 39.79
CA ARG A 245 -4.76 -10.34 38.88
C ARG A 245 -4.28 -10.35 37.44
N VAL A 246 -4.48 -11.49 36.77
CA VAL A 246 -4.23 -11.66 35.34
C VAL A 246 -5.54 -11.64 34.58
N ILE A 247 -5.59 -10.85 33.49
CA ILE A 247 -6.70 -10.83 32.54
C ILE A 247 -6.22 -11.47 31.24
N SER A 248 -6.93 -12.48 30.75
CA SER A 248 -6.47 -13.30 29.62
C SER A 248 -6.96 -12.78 28.27
N ALA A 249 -6.10 -12.85 27.25
CA ALA A 249 -6.41 -12.57 25.86
C ALA A 249 -6.41 -13.88 25.05
N LYS A 250 -7.48 -14.16 24.29
CA LYS A 250 -7.57 -15.35 23.42
C LYS A 250 -6.73 -15.17 22.16
N ARG A 251 -6.78 -13.98 21.57
CA ARG A 251 -6.18 -13.70 20.25
C ARG A 251 -4.87 -12.97 20.40
N GLU A 252 -4.92 -11.71 20.81
CA GLU A 252 -3.73 -10.85 20.92
C GLU A 252 -3.85 -9.85 22.08
N VAL A 253 -2.69 -9.46 22.60
CA VAL A 253 -2.51 -8.24 23.41
C VAL A 253 -1.96 -7.15 22.49
N ILE A 254 -2.53 -5.95 22.57
CA ILE A 254 -2.15 -4.79 21.76
C ILE A 254 -1.69 -3.69 22.72
N ILE A 255 -0.42 -3.31 22.65
CA ILE A 255 0.14 -2.22 23.45
C ILE A 255 -0.06 -0.90 22.71
N SER A 256 -0.67 0.06 23.38
CA SER A 256 -0.97 1.42 22.91
C SER A 256 -0.74 2.46 24.03
N THR A 257 0.27 2.23 24.86
CA THR A 257 0.60 3.07 26.04
C THR A 257 1.36 4.35 25.70
N GLY A 258 1.63 4.59 24.41
CA GLY A 258 2.36 5.75 23.93
C GLY A 258 3.87 5.61 24.08
N THR A 259 4.61 6.42 23.33
CA THR A 259 6.06 6.30 23.13
C THR A 259 6.86 6.17 24.43
N TYR A 260 6.46 6.85 25.50
CA TYR A 260 7.19 6.78 26.77
C TYR A 260 7.03 5.45 27.52
N ARG A 261 5.81 4.90 27.59
CA ARG A 261 5.51 3.72 28.41
C ARG A 261 5.52 2.40 27.64
N THR A 262 5.37 2.44 26.32
CA THR A 262 5.45 1.23 25.48
C THR A 262 6.76 0.44 25.64
N PRO A 263 7.97 1.06 25.62
CA PRO A 263 9.19 0.32 25.92
C PRO A 263 9.26 -0.14 27.38
N GLN A 264 8.70 0.63 28.33
CA GLN A 264 8.66 0.25 29.74
C GLN A 264 7.85 -1.04 29.94
N ILE A 265 6.64 -1.12 29.40
CA ILE A 265 5.82 -2.33 29.53
C ILE A 265 6.47 -3.53 28.85
N LEU A 266 7.09 -3.37 27.67
CA LEU A 266 7.85 -4.47 27.03
C LEU A 266 8.97 -4.97 27.95
N LYS A 267 9.77 -4.05 28.50
CA LYS A 267 10.89 -4.38 29.37
C LYS A 267 10.44 -5.06 30.66
N LEU A 268 9.41 -4.54 31.34
CA LEU A 268 8.80 -5.19 32.52
C LEU A 268 8.17 -6.55 32.21
N SER A 269 7.88 -6.82 30.94
CA SER A 269 7.39 -8.11 30.46
C SER A 269 8.52 -9.06 30.02
N GLY A 270 9.78 -8.67 30.20
CA GLY A 270 10.96 -9.47 29.83
C GLY A 270 11.40 -9.32 28.37
N ILE A 271 10.89 -8.32 27.64
CA ILE A 271 11.27 -8.04 26.24
C ILE A 271 12.08 -6.74 26.19
N GLY A 272 13.38 -6.84 25.94
CA GLY A 272 14.27 -5.69 25.90
C GLY A 272 15.75 -6.09 25.97
N PRO A 273 16.67 -5.13 26.14
CA PRO A 273 18.10 -5.43 26.24
C PRO A 273 18.39 -6.33 27.45
N ALA A 274 18.94 -7.52 27.24
CA ALA A 274 19.11 -8.52 28.29
C ALA A 274 19.88 -8.00 29.53
N GLU A 275 20.93 -7.19 29.32
CA GLU A 275 21.72 -6.60 30.41
C GLU A 275 20.90 -5.62 31.28
N GLU A 276 20.00 -4.83 30.67
CA GLU A 276 19.13 -3.91 31.39
C GLU A 276 18.09 -4.69 32.21
N LEU A 277 17.48 -5.71 31.61
CA LEU A 277 16.49 -6.54 32.29
C LEU A 277 17.09 -7.26 33.51
N GLN A 278 18.29 -7.85 33.34
CA GLN A 278 19.01 -8.49 34.43
C GLN A 278 19.32 -7.52 35.57
N ARG A 279 19.74 -6.28 35.26
CA ARG A 279 20.05 -5.24 36.26
C ARG A 279 18.86 -4.90 37.15
N HIS A 280 17.64 -4.95 36.59
CA HIS A 280 16.40 -4.67 37.30
C HIS A 280 15.69 -5.93 37.81
N GLY A 281 16.31 -7.11 37.72
CA GLY A 281 15.73 -8.36 38.19
C GLY A 281 14.48 -8.78 37.43
N VAL A 282 14.39 -8.44 36.14
CA VAL A 282 13.30 -8.86 35.26
C VAL A 282 13.72 -10.09 34.46
N ASP A 283 12.92 -11.15 34.52
CA ASP A 283 13.18 -12.39 33.78
C ASP A 283 13.14 -12.14 32.27
N LEU A 284 14.15 -12.65 31.56
CA LEU A 284 14.27 -12.52 30.12
C LEU A 284 13.26 -13.43 29.40
N VAL A 285 12.41 -12.82 28.58
CA VAL A 285 11.52 -13.50 27.62
C VAL A 285 12.12 -13.44 26.21
N LEU A 286 12.64 -12.27 25.82
CA LEU A 286 13.28 -12.05 24.53
C LEU A 286 14.33 -10.93 24.65
N ASP A 287 15.56 -11.21 24.23
CA ASP A 287 16.58 -10.18 24.08
C ASP A 287 16.28 -9.34 22.83
N SER A 288 15.89 -8.10 23.05
CA SER A 288 15.48 -7.15 22.01
C SER A 288 16.16 -5.80 22.27
N PRO A 289 17.41 -5.62 21.80
CA PRO A 289 18.24 -4.48 22.16
C PRO A 289 17.75 -3.13 21.63
N ASP A 290 16.86 -3.15 20.63
CA ASP A 290 16.25 -1.95 20.04
C ASP A 290 15.06 -1.41 20.86
N VAL A 291 14.53 -2.16 21.84
CA VAL A 291 13.42 -1.69 22.68
C VAL A 291 13.87 -0.50 23.54
N GLY A 292 13.20 0.62 23.35
CA GLY A 292 13.53 1.89 23.99
C GLY A 292 14.70 2.62 23.31
N ARG A 293 15.27 2.13 22.21
CA ARG A 293 16.25 2.87 21.39
C ARG A 293 15.53 3.67 20.31
N HIS A 294 16.29 4.42 19.51
CA HIS A 294 15.81 5.20 18.36
C HIS A 294 14.73 6.23 18.70
N PHE A 295 14.60 6.57 19.98
CA PHE A 295 13.65 7.55 20.45
C PHE A 295 13.97 8.90 19.82
N GLN A 296 12.94 9.57 19.33
CA GLN A 296 13.03 10.86 18.66
C GLN A 296 11.86 11.74 19.09
N ASP A 297 12.08 13.04 19.03
CA ASP A 297 11.09 14.06 19.38
C ASP A 297 11.52 15.39 18.75
N HIS A 298 10.58 16.29 18.49
CA HIS A 298 10.88 17.58 17.85
C HIS A 298 11.32 18.61 18.90
N PRO A 299 12.57 19.13 18.84
CA PRO A 299 12.99 20.23 19.70
C PRO A 299 12.44 21.56 19.19
N GLY A 300 11.92 22.38 20.11
CA GLY A 300 11.44 23.75 19.86
C GLY A 300 12.20 24.79 20.69
N VAL A 301 12.38 25.99 20.16
CA VAL A 301 12.98 27.14 20.86
C VAL A 301 12.12 28.38 20.69
N PHE A 302 11.69 28.97 21.81
CA PHE A 302 10.94 30.22 21.83
C PHE A 302 11.85 31.46 21.81
N GLN A 303 11.36 32.52 21.17
CA GLN A 303 11.83 33.89 21.32
C GLN A 303 10.64 34.80 21.61
N TRP A 304 10.86 35.82 22.43
CA TRP A 304 9.82 36.74 22.87
C TRP A 304 10.11 38.14 22.35
N TRP A 305 9.07 38.79 21.84
CA TRP A 305 9.19 40.05 21.12
C TRP A 305 8.24 41.08 21.71
N LYS A 306 8.80 42.22 22.10
CA LYS A 306 8.02 43.34 22.60
C LYS A 306 7.35 44.04 21.41
N LEU A 307 6.04 44.21 21.49
CA LEU A 307 5.27 44.92 20.48
C LEU A 307 5.59 46.42 20.52
N LYS A 308 5.63 47.04 19.35
CA LYS A 308 5.86 48.49 19.21
C LYS A 308 4.65 49.34 19.59
N HIS A 309 3.46 48.80 19.31
CA HIS A 309 2.18 49.48 19.52
C HIS A 309 1.18 48.59 20.28
N PRO A 310 1.51 48.16 21.52
CA PRO A 310 0.64 47.26 22.29
C PRO A 310 -0.72 47.88 22.61
N GLU A 311 -0.84 49.22 22.62
CA GLU A 311 -2.09 49.96 22.79
C GLU A 311 -3.14 49.66 21.70
N GLN A 312 -2.74 49.10 20.57
CA GLN A 312 -3.64 48.68 19.49
C GLN A 312 -4.31 47.33 19.76
N GLY A 313 -3.97 46.66 20.87
CA GLY A 313 -4.58 45.39 21.27
C GLY A 313 -4.21 44.22 20.36
N LEU A 314 -2.92 44.04 20.11
CA LEU A 314 -2.41 43.13 19.08
C LEU A 314 -2.13 41.70 19.57
N ALA A 315 -2.24 41.43 20.87
CA ALA A 315 -1.93 40.14 21.48
C ALA A 315 -2.87 39.79 22.66
N VAL A 316 -2.88 38.51 23.05
CA VAL A 316 -3.59 37.97 24.21
C VAL A 316 -3.19 38.71 25.48
N GLY A 317 -4.17 39.05 26.32
CA GLY A 317 -4.02 39.92 27.49
C GLY A 317 -4.51 41.35 27.24
N SER A 318 -4.63 41.77 25.97
CA SER A 318 -5.19 43.07 25.62
C SER A 318 -6.73 43.06 25.55
N PRO A 319 -7.41 44.22 25.75
CA PRO A 319 -8.87 44.31 25.63
C PRO A 319 -9.42 43.90 24.26
N ALA A 320 -8.69 44.14 23.17
CA ALA A 320 -9.15 43.76 21.82
C ALA A 320 -9.11 42.24 21.58
N PHE A 321 -8.35 41.49 22.40
CA PHE A 321 -8.31 40.03 22.34
C PHE A 321 -9.43 39.35 23.14
N SER A 322 -10.40 40.11 23.67
CA SER A 322 -11.57 39.57 24.38
C SER A 322 -12.68 39.05 23.46
N ASP A 323 -12.49 39.06 22.13
CA ASP A 323 -13.44 38.44 21.20
C ASP A 323 -13.54 36.93 21.51
N PRO A 324 -14.75 36.41 21.83
CA PRO A 324 -14.93 34.99 22.11
C PRO A 324 -14.45 34.08 20.98
N LEU A 325 -14.42 34.53 19.72
CA LEU A 325 -13.87 33.75 18.61
C LEU A 325 -12.39 33.42 18.80
N PHE A 326 -11.60 34.32 19.39
CA PHE A 326 -10.17 34.09 19.57
C PHE A 326 -9.86 32.98 20.59
N SER A 327 -10.75 32.76 21.57
CA SER A 327 -10.66 31.63 22.51
C SER A 327 -10.99 30.27 21.89
N ARG A 328 -11.50 30.22 20.64
CA ARG A 328 -11.85 28.95 19.96
C ARG A 328 -10.65 28.21 19.36
N GLY A 329 -9.44 28.76 19.45
CA GLY A 329 -8.27 28.04 18.97
C GLY A 329 -6.98 28.66 19.45
N GLN A 330 -5.86 28.15 18.96
CA GLN A 330 -4.56 28.74 19.28
C GLN A 330 -4.45 30.15 18.70
N PRO A 331 -3.81 31.12 19.39
CA PRO A 331 -3.60 32.47 18.89
C PRO A 331 -2.49 32.52 17.83
N ILE A 332 -2.66 31.76 16.75
CA ILE A 332 -1.73 31.56 15.64
C ILE A 332 -2.54 31.55 14.34
N ASP A 333 -2.07 32.26 13.31
CA ASP A 333 -2.67 32.17 11.97
C ASP A 333 -2.02 31.10 11.09
N PHE A 334 -0.69 31.06 11.08
CA PHE A 334 0.07 30.37 10.04
C PHE A 334 1.22 29.54 10.61
N ALA A 335 1.56 28.47 9.88
CA ALA A 335 2.80 27.74 10.01
C ALA A 335 3.70 27.99 8.80
N ALA A 336 4.96 28.33 9.06
CA ALA A 336 5.99 28.49 8.04
C ALA A 336 6.94 27.29 8.07
N THR A 337 6.81 26.40 7.09
CA THR A 337 7.67 25.21 6.94
C THR A 337 8.69 25.45 5.84
N GLN A 338 9.99 25.27 6.12
CA GLN A 338 11.05 25.64 5.20
C GLN A 338 12.24 24.67 5.21
N PRO A 339 12.96 24.55 4.07
CA PRO A 339 14.26 23.91 4.06
C PRO A 339 15.34 24.82 4.65
N VAL A 340 16.42 24.21 5.12
CA VAL A 340 17.65 24.93 5.47
C VAL A 340 18.62 24.95 4.27
N PRO A 341 19.59 25.88 4.22
CA PRO A 341 20.59 25.89 3.16
C PRO A 341 21.37 24.57 3.11
N LEU A 342 21.36 23.90 1.96
CA LEU A 342 21.87 22.54 1.85
C LEU A 342 23.40 22.44 2.01
N ASP A 343 24.17 23.44 1.62
CA ASP A 343 25.63 23.41 1.75
C ASP A 343 26.06 23.38 3.22
N GLY A 344 25.39 24.18 4.06
CA GLY A 344 25.62 24.16 5.50
C GLY A 344 25.15 22.87 6.15
N LEU A 345 24.04 22.30 5.66
CA LEU A 345 23.53 21.01 6.12
C LEU A 345 24.48 19.85 5.77
N ARG A 346 25.00 19.81 4.55
CA ARG A 346 26.04 18.84 4.12
C ARG A 346 27.28 18.96 5.00
N ALA A 347 27.75 20.17 5.26
CA ALA A 347 28.90 20.40 6.13
C ALA A 347 28.63 19.93 7.57
N ALA A 348 27.40 20.10 8.07
CA ALA A 348 27.01 19.60 9.38
C ALA A 348 26.99 18.06 9.43
N LEU A 349 26.41 17.41 8.42
CA LEU A 349 26.39 15.94 8.29
C LEU A 349 27.80 15.34 8.24
N ILE A 350 28.73 15.97 7.49
CA ILE A 350 30.15 15.56 7.47
C ILE A 350 30.80 15.69 8.86
N ARG A 351 30.44 16.71 9.65
CA ARG A 351 30.95 16.83 11.03
C ARG A 351 30.41 15.75 11.95
N ASP A 352 29.15 15.36 11.77
CA ASP A 352 28.55 14.25 12.53
C ASP A 352 29.15 12.90 12.18
N ASN A 353 29.44 12.67 10.89
CA ASN A 353 30.09 11.47 10.40
C ASN A 353 31.02 11.79 9.21
N PRO A 354 32.34 11.91 9.43
CA PRO A 354 33.29 12.25 8.37
C PRO A 354 33.35 11.26 7.20
N ASN A 355 32.83 10.04 7.39
CA ASN A 355 32.84 8.98 6.38
C ASN A 355 31.51 8.87 5.62
N CYS A 356 30.49 9.67 5.93
CA CYS A 356 29.24 9.62 5.19
C CYS A 356 29.37 10.33 3.84
N ASN A 357 28.66 9.84 2.82
CA ASN A 357 28.32 10.65 1.66
C ASN A 357 27.11 11.52 2.04
N PRO A 358 27.26 12.85 2.23
CA PRO A 358 26.13 13.67 2.68
C PRO A 358 25.02 13.74 1.62
N ASP A 359 25.32 13.60 0.33
CA ASP A 359 24.33 13.64 -0.75
C ASP A 359 23.39 12.42 -0.77
N GLU A 360 23.81 11.31 -0.15
CA GLU A 360 22.98 10.11 0.03
C GLU A 360 22.18 10.15 1.33
N HIS A 361 22.42 11.13 2.21
CA HIS A 361 21.71 11.21 3.48
C HIS A 361 20.24 11.62 3.24
N PRO A 362 19.24 10.91 3.80
CA PRO A 362 17.82 11.18 3.54
C PRO A 362 17.38 12.62 3.85
N LEU A 363 18.07 13.28 4.77
CA LEU A 363 17.81 14.67 5.13
C LEU A 363 18.02 15.63 3.94
N ILE A 364 18.91 15.33 2.98
CA ILE A 364 19.16 16.21 1.83
C ILE A 364 18.00 16.21 0.83
N SER A 365 17.29 15.10 0.67
CA SER A 365 16.16 14.98 -0.27
C SER A 365 14.84 15.51 0.32
N GLN A 366 14.78 15.67 1.64
CA GLN A 366 13.63 16.22 2.36
C GLN A 366 13.71 17.75 2.42
N LYS A 367 12.56 18.42 2.46
CA LYS A 367 12.51 19.90 2.45
C LYS A 367 11.96 20.46 3.75
N GLY A 368 11.19 19.68 4.49
CA GLY A 368 10.50 20.10 5.71
C GLY A 368 11.37 20.23 6.96
N HIS A 369 12.57 20.79 6.87
CA HIS A 369 13.55 20.79 7.97
C HIS A 369 13.09 21.54 9.22
N LEU A 370 12.41 22.67 9.03
CA LEU A 370 11.99 23.58 10.09
C LEU A 370 10.51 23.90 9.98
N GLU A 371 9.85 24.02 11.14
CA GLU A 371 8.56 24.70 11.30
C GLU A 371 8.76 25.94 12.17
N MET A 372 8.14 27.04 11.78
CA MET A 372 8.20 28.31 12.49
C MET A 372 6.80 28.88 12.68
N LEU A 373 6.46 29.23 13.92
CA LEU A 373 5.13 29.75 14.28
C LEU A 373 5.27 31.12 14.96
N VAL A 374 4.25 31.96 14.77
CA VAL A 374 4.07 33.23 15.49
C VAL A 374 2.85 33.11 16.38
N PHE A 375 3.06 33.17 17.69
CA PHE A 375 2.02 33.16 18.70
C PHE A 375 1.70 34.60 19.11
N TYR A 376 0.44 35.01 19.00
CA TYR A 376 -0.04 36.30 19.50
C TYR A 376 -0.24 36.30 21.02
N ALA A 377 0.65 35.63 21.74
CA ALA A 377 0.71 35.53 23.18
C ALA A 377 2.19 35.48 23.58
N GLY A 378 2.59 36.30 24.55
CA GLY A 378 3.99 36.45 24.96
C GLY A 378 4.30 35.96 26.38
N GLY A 379 3.29 35.53 27.15
CA GLY A 379 3.48 35.18 28.55
C GLY A 379 4.53 34.08 28.76
N ASN A 380 5.45 34.30 29.70
CA ASN A 380 6.50 33.38 30.08
C ASN A 380 6.74 33.48 31.60
N PRO A 381 6.45 32.43 32.38
CA PRO A 381 6.64 32.48 33.83
C PRO A 381 8.12 32.33 34.25
N ALA A 382 8.99 31.85 33.35
CA ALA A 382 10.42 31.67 33.60
C ALA A 382 11.24 32.88 33.09
N ASN A 383 12.54 32.93 33.36
CA ASN A 383 13.44 33.99 32.84
C ASN A 383 13.52 33.94 31.30
N PRO A 384 13.27 35.05 30.56
CA PRO A 384 12.79 36.34 31.04
C PRO A 384 11.30 36.28 31.41
N THR A 385 10.95 36.76 32.60
CA THR A 385 9.57 36.74 33.07
C THR A 385 8.76 37.78 32.29
N ILE A 386 7.71 37.32 31.62
CA ILE A 386 6.83 38.13 30.78
C ILE A 386 5.39 37.86 31.20
N GLU A 387 4.69 38.92 31.58
CA GLU A 387 3.26 38.87 31.94
C GLU A 387 2.39 38.70 30.68
N MET A 388 1.22 38.05 30.84
CA MET A 388 0.23 37.92 29.77
C MET A 388 -0.66 39.17 29.69
N ASP A 389 -0.07 40.33 29.40
CA ASP A 389 -0.71 41.65 29.42
C ASP A 389 -0.93 42.27 28.02
N GLY A 390 -0.68 41.51 26.96
CA GLY A 390 -0.80 41.96 25.57
C GLY A 390 0.36 42.80 25.05
N THR A 391 1.45 42.94 25.81
CA THR A 391 2.63 43.74 25.38
C THR A 391 3.64 42.96 24.54
N HIS A 392 3.55 41.63 24.51
CA HIS A 392 4.50 40.75 23.84
C HIS A 392 3.81 39.70 22.96
N ILE A 393 4.53 39.26 21.93
CA ILE A 393 4.23 38.05 21.17
C ILE A 393 5.42 37.09 21.27
N ALA A 394 5.22 35.83 20.89
CA ALA A 394 6.29 34.85 20.84
C ALA A 394 6.43 34.24 19.45
N THR A 395 7.64 33.82 19.10
CA THR A 395 7.89 32.96 17.95
C THR A 395 8.54 31.67 18.41
N ILE A 396 8.30 30.57 17.71
CA ILE A 396 9.02 29.33 17.94
C ILE A 396 9.70 28.86 16.66
N VAL A 397 10.89 28.28 16.80
CA VAL A 397 11.57 27.49 15.77
C VAL A 397 11.53 26.04 16.21
N VAL A 398 11.06 25.14 15.36
CA VAL A 398 10.97 23.70 15.61
C VAL A 398 11.82 22.94 14.61
N GLY A 399 12.72 22.07 15.10
CA GLY A 399 13.44 21.10 14.28
C GLY A 399 12.53 19.91 13.96
N MET A 400 12.07 19.81 12.72
CA MET A 400 11.06 18.82 12.32
C MET A 400 11.66 17.48 11.87
N LEU A 401 12.93 17.47 11.49
CA LEU A 401 13.64 16.28 11.02
C LEU A 401 14.89 15.98 11.85
N PRO A 402 14.77 15.86 13.20
CA PRO A 402 15.91 15.64 14.07
C PRO A 402 16.66 14.35 13.71
N THR A 403 17.98 14.43 13.75
CA THR A 403 18.92 13.33 13.53
C THR A 403 19.45 12.76 14.84
N SER A 404 19.34 13.50 15.95
CA SER A 404 19.58 12.97 17.29
C SER A 404 18.68 11.78 17.57
N ARG A 405 19.23 10.75 18.22
CA ARG A 405 18.49 9.56 18.68
C ARG A 405 18.77 9.36 20.15
N GLY A 406 17.68 9.21 20.90
CA GLY A 406 17.64 9.05 22.33
C GLY A 406 17.30 7.62 22.76
N SER A 407 17.01 7.47 24.05
CA SER A 407 16.56 6.22 24.62
C SER A 407 15.56 6.36 25.77
N ILE A 408 14.83 5.29 26.04
CA ILE A 408 13.94 5.14 27.19
C ILE A 408 14.31 3.85 27.92
N THR A 409 14.73 3.98 29.17
CA THR A 409 15.15 2.84 30.01
C THR A 409 14.30 2.73 31.27
N LEU A 410 14.34 1.55 31.89
CA LEU A 410 13.76 1.37 33.21
C LEU A 410 14.53 2.20 34.24
N GLN A 411 13.79 2.78 35.18
CA GLN A 411 14.36 3.28 36.43
C GLN A 411 14.54 2.11 37.42
N ASP A 412 13.52 1.25 37.51
CA ASP A 412 13.45 0.06 38.34
C ASP A 412 12.37 -0.91 37.78
N SER A 413 12.06 -1.98 38.52
CA SER A 413 11.03 -2.96 38.15
C SER A 413 9.61 -2.60 38.63
N ASN A 414 9.39 -1.40 39.19
CA ASN A 414 8.09 -0.95 39.64
C ASN A 414 7.33 -0.30 38.46
N PRO A 415 6.16 -0.82 38.06
CA PRO A 415 5.39 -0.27 36.95
C PRO A 415 4.91 1.17 37.17
N ASN A 416 4.83 1.62 38.43
CA ASN A 416 4.43 2.98 38.77
C ASN A 416 5.57 4.00 38.63
N SER A 417 6.83 3.54 38.60
CA SER A 417 7.98 4.43 38.39
C SER A 417 7.94 5.02 36.98
N THR A 418 8.34 6.28 36.86
CA THR A 418 8.51 6.94 35.56
C THR A 418 9.73 6.34 34.86
N PRO A 419 9.66 5.98 33.56
CA PRO A 419 10.84 5.53 32.85
C PRO A 419 11.86 6.66 32.73
N LEU A 420 13.15 6.33 32.63
CA LEU A 420 14.18 7.31 32.36
C LEU A 420 14.09 7.68 30.88
N ILE A 421 13.78 8.94 30.60
CA ILE A 421 13.56 9.47 29.25
C ILE A 421 14.76 10.33 28.86
N ASP A 422 15.50 9.90 27.84
CA ASP A 422 16.62 10.65 27.29
C ASP A 422 16.40 10.92 25.81
N PRO A 423 15.86 12.08 25.41
CA PRO A 423 15.73 12.49 24.01
C PRO A 423 17.07 12.70 23.32
N ASN A 424 18.12 12.97 24.09
CA ASN A 424 19.44 13.33 23.58
C ASN A 424 19.35 14.53 22.62
N TYR A 425 18.55 15.55 23.00
CA TYR A 425 18.25 16.70 22.13
C TYR A 425 19.53 17.38 21.65
N LEU A 426 19.59 17.67 20.34
CA LEU A 426 20.66 18.45 19.72
C LEU A 426 22.05 17.82 19.88
N ALA A 427 22.13 16.49 19.92
CA ALA A 427 23.40 15.77 20.00
C ALA A 427 24.24 15.95 18.73
N THR A 428 23.59 16.09 17.57
CA THR A 428 24.23 16.21 16.26
C THR A 428 24.44 17.66 15.81
N GLU A 429 25.45 17.88 14.99
CA GLU A 429 25.73 19.14 14.29
C GLU A 429 24.62 19.49 13.31
N ALA A 430 24.02 18.51 12.64
CA ALA A 430 22.89 18.74 11.74
C ALA A 430 21.69 19.36 12.48
N ASP A 431 21.37 18.87 13.68
CA ASP A 431 20.27 19.41 14.48
C ASP A 431 20.56 20.84 14.95
N ARG A 432 21.79 21.08 15.44
CA ARG A 432 22.22 22.43 15.84
C ARG A 432 22.19 23.39 14.65
N TYR A 433 22.66 22.96 13.48
CA TYR A 433 22.65 23.76 12.25
C TYR A 433 21.21 24.15 11.85
N MET A 434 20.26 23.21 11.89
CA MET A 434 18.86 23.50 11.60
C MET A 434 18.31 24.57 12.56
N MET A 435 18.54 24.41 13.87
CA MET A 435 18.09 25.40 14.86
C MET A 435 18.70 26.78 14.61
N ARG A 436 20.00 26.86 14.30
CA ARG A 436 20.65 28.14 13.97
C ARG A 436 20.03 28.79 12.73
N ALA A 437 19.80 28.02 11.67
CA ALA A 437 19.18 28.51 10.45
C ALA A 437 17.77 29.08 10.72
N GLY A 438 16.97 28.39 11.54
CA GLY A 438 15.63 28.86 11.91
C GLY A 438 15.64 30.12 12.77
N ILE A 439 16.52 30.20 13.78
CA ILE A 439 16.66 31.40 14.62
C ILE A 439 17.08 32.61 13.78
N ARG A 440 18.04 32.44 12.86
CA ARG A 440 18.43 33.50 11.92
C ARG A 440 17.28 33.89 11.01
N LYS A 441 16.46 32.94 10.55
CA LYS A 441 15.31 33.21 9.67
C LYS A 441 14.20 33.99 10.38
N ILE A 442 13.89 33.65 11.63
CA ILE A 442 12.94 34.41 12.45
C ILE A 442 13.46 35.84 12.68
N ARG A 443 14.75 35.98 13.02
CA ARG A 443 15.37 37.29 13.20
C ARG A 443 15.29 38.13 11.92
N GLU A 444 15.57 37.54 10.76
CA GLU A 444 15.42 38.20 9.45
C GLU A 444 13.96 38.66 9.24
N MET A 445 13.00 37.76 9.43
CA MET A 445 11.57 38.05 9.27
C MET A 445 11.11 39.20 10.17
N VAL A 446 11.50 39.18 11.45
CA VAL A 446 11.04 40.13 12.46
C VAL A 446 11.80 41.47 12.40
N ARG A 447 13.12 41.47 12.15
CA ARG A 447 13.97 42.67 12.29
C ARG A 447 14.37 43.31 10.96
N ASP A 448 14.42 42.55 9.87
CA ASP A 448 14.89 43.06 8.57
C ASP A 448 13.77 43.42 7.60
N THR A 449 12.54 43.02 7.87
CA THR A 449 11.41 43.36 7.02
C THR A 449 10.72 44.66 7.46
N PRO A 450 10.13 45.44 6.54
CA PRO A 450 9.31 46.60 6.91
C PRO A 450 8.13 46.24 7.81
N ALA A 451 7.45 45.13 7.54
CA ALA A 451 6.31 44.66 8.34
C ALA A 451 6.76 44.21 9.75
N GLY A 452 7.84 43.45 9.86
CA GLY A 452 8.42 43.04 11.13
C GLY A 452 8.81 44.23 12.02
N ARG A 453 9.54 45.22 11.48
CA ARG A 453 9.91 46.45 12.20
C ARG A 453 8.75 47.37 12.56
N ALA A 454 7.61 47.23 11.88
CA ALA A 454 6.39 47.92 12.24
C ALA A 454 5.68 47.23 13.42
N MET A 455 5.77 45.89 13.50
CA MET A 455 5.19 45.11 14.60
C MET A 455 6.02 45.17 15.89
N ILE A 456 7.34 44.99 15.78
CA ILE A 456 8.23 44.70 16.91
C ILE A 456 9.14 45.88 17.23
N ASP A 457 9.28 46.17 18.52
CA ASP A 457 10.26 47.10 19.07
C ASP A 457 11.60 46.40 19.27
N ASP A 458 11.65 45.40 20.17
CA ASP A 458 12.87 44.63 20.45
C ASP A 458 12.60 43.18 20.91
N GLU A 459 13.66 42.37 20.95
CA GLU A 459 13.65 41.04 21.58
C GLU A 459 13.74 41.18 23.10
N THR A 460 12.90 40.45 23.83
CA THR A 460 13.04 40.29 25.29
C THR A 460 13.88 39.05 25.58
N ILE A 461 14.94 39.23 26.35
CA ILE A 461 16.00 38.24 26.59
C ILE A 461 16.21 37.98 28.07
N GLU A 462 16.81 36.84 28.41
CA GLU A 462 17.24 36.55 29.77
C GLU A 462 18.31 37.54 30.28
N ASP A 463 18.33 37.73 31.59
CA ASP A 463 19.41 38.48 32.26
C ASP A 463 20.81 37.98 31.84
N GLY A 464 21.65 38.92 31.40
CA GLY A 464 23.03 38.64 30.97
C GLY A 464 23.16 37.99 29.59
N ALA A 465 22.06 37.79 28.85
CA ALA A 465 22.09 37.42 27.43
C ALA A 465 22.24 38.65 26.52
N THR A 466 22.47 38.40 25.23
CA THR A 466 22.41 39.41 24.17
C THR A 466 21.38 39.01 23.12
N PRO A 467 20.60 39.95 22.55
CA PRO A 467 19.67 39.65 21.46
C PRO A 467 20.41 39.11 20.23
N VAL A 468 19.72 38.32 19.42
CA VAL A 468 20.32 37.79 18.18
C VAL A 468 20.44 38.91 17.14
N GLN A 469 21.68 39.19 16.73
CA GLN A 469 22.06 40.13 15.67
C GLN A 469 22.47 39.38 14.40
N VAL A 470 22.65 40.13 13.30
CA VAL A 470 23.08 39.58 12.00
C VAL A 470 24.42 38.84 12.12
N ASP A 471 25.33 39.38 12.93
CA ASP A 471 26.70 38.92 13.15
C ASP A 471 26.87 38.04 14.40
N THR A 472 25.79 37.72 15.12
CA THR A 472 25.84 36.78 16.25
C THR A 472 26.43 35.45 15.79
N SER A 473 27.41 34.95 16.53
CA SER A 473 28.14 33.73 16.18
C SER A 473 27.29 32.47 16.36
N ASP A 474 27.68 31.40 15.68
CA ASP A 474 27.00 30.10 15.83
C ASP A 474 27.04 29.58 17.26
N ALA A 475 28.15 29.81 17.98
CA ALA A 475 28.31 29.39 19.38
C ALA A 475 27.36 30.13 20.34
N GLU A 476 27.10 31.42 20.09
CA GLU A 476 26.14 32.20 20.87
C GLU A 476 24.70 31.76 20.61
N ILE A 477 24.34 31.47 19.35
CA ILE A 477 23.02 30.92 19.04
C ILE A 477 22.84 29.53 19.66
N ASP A 478 23.86 28.66 19.57
CA ASP A 478 23.81 27.35 20.23
C ASP A 478 23.63 27.49 21.74
N SER A 479 24.24 28.51 22.37
CA SER A 479 24.02 28.80 23.79
C SER A 479 22.59 29.24 24.10
N LEU A 480 21.97 30.06 23.24
CA LEU A 480 20.55 30.41 23.36
C LEU A 480 19.66 29.17 23.23
N VAL A 481 19.93 28.33 22.22
CA VAL A 481 19.21 27.09 21.98
C VAL A 481 19.31 26.16 23.21
N ARG A 482 20.49 25.96 23.79
CA ARG A 482 20.66 25.11 24.99
C ARG A 482 19.82 25.57 26.18
N ARG A 483 19.73 26.88 26.40
CA ARG A 483 18.95 27.47 27.51
C ARG A 483 17.45 27.35 27.32
N ARG A 484 16.97 27.40 26.07
CA ARG A 484 15.54 27.50 25.75
C ARG A 484 14.90 26.25 25.14
N ALA A 485 15.70 25.29 24.65
CA ALA A 485 15.18 24.12 23.95
C ALA A 485 14.20 23.32 24.81
N MET A 486 13.06 22.99 24.23
CA MET A 486 12.00 22.19 24.84
C MET A 486 11.43 21.19 23.84
N THR A 487 10.59 20.29 24.31
CA THR A 487 9.84 19.35 23.46
C THR A 487 8.64 20.03 22.78
N MET A 488 8.27 19.57 21.59
CA MET A 488 6.94 19.83 20.99
C MET A 488 5.92 18.75 21.32
N PHE A 489 6.24 17.87 22.28
CA PHE A 489 5.44 16.75 22.73
C PHE A 489 5.10 15.77 21.58
N HIS A 490 6.07 15.51 20.69
CA HIS A 490 5.96 14.60 19.55
C HIS A 490 6.88 13.37 19.68
N PRO A 491 6.88 12.66 20.83
CA PRO A 491 7.75 11.51 21.02
C PRO A 491 7.37 10.37 20.08
N ALA A 492 8.36 9.79 19.41
CA ALA A 492 8.21 8.65 18.50
C ALA A 492 9.42 7.68 18.57
N GLY A 493 9.29 6.52 17.94
CA GLY A 493 10.42 5.63 17.62
C GLY A 493 10.94 4.71 18.72
N SER A 494 10.45 4.79 19.96
CA SER A 494 10.94 3.95 21.06
C SER A 494 10.67 2.43 20.92
N ALA A 495 9.84 2.04 19.95
CA ALA A 495 9.61 0.65 19.56
C ALA A 495 9.51 0.54 18.02
N SER A 496 10.47 1.16 17.31
CA SER A 496 10.43 1.36 15.86
C SER A 496 10.08 0.12 15.05
N MET A 497 9.21 0.32 14.05
CA MET A 497 8.94 -0.64 12.99
C MET A 497 10.21 -0.97 12.20
N GLY A 498 10.36 -2.24 11.81
CA GLY A 498 11.58 -2.76 11.20
C GLY A 498 12.64 -3.20 12.22
N LYS A 499 12.57 -2.72 13.47
CA LYS A 499 13.50 -3.05 14.56
C LYS A 499 12.85 -3.86 15.67
N VAL A 500 11.82 -3.30 16.31
CA VAL A 500 11.08 -3.94 17.42
C VAL A 500 9.82 -4.64 16.91
N VAL A 501 9.09 -4.00 16.00
CA VAL A 501 7.93 -4.60 15.34
C VAL A 501 8.18 -4.88 13.86
N ASP A 502 7.44 -5.83 13.29
CA ASP A 502 7.39 -6.06 11.85
C ASP A 502 6.46 -5.05 11.13
N ASN A 503 6.35 -5.14 9.80
CA ASN A 503 5.48 -4.29 9.00
C ASN A 503 3.96 -4.59 9.19
N GLN A 504 3.62 -5.56 10.05
CA GLN A 504 2.27 -5.84 10.51
C GLN A 504 2.06 -5.39 11.97
N LEU A 505 3.00 -4.62 12.54
CA LEU A 505 2.97 -4.14 13.93
C LEU A 505 3.11 -5.23 14.99
N ARG A 506 3.54 -6.45 14.61
CA ARG A 506 3.76 -7.56 15.54
C ARG A 506 5.12 -7.42 16.18
N VAL A 507 5.20 -7.62 17.50
CA VAL A 507 6.49 -7.64 18.20
C VAL A 507 7.31 -8.81 17.68
N ARG A 508 8.50 -8.52 17.15
CA ARG A 508 9.37 -9.55 16.55
C ARG A 508 9.79 -10.55 17.63
N GLY A 509 9.76 -11.84 17.30
CA GLY A 509 10.22 -12.91 18.18
C GLY A 509 9.21 -13.43 19.20
N VAL A 510 8.02 -12.84 19.31
CA VAL A 510 6.91 -13.33 20.15
C VAL A 510 5.59 -13.36 19.38
N ASP A 511 4.71 -14.29 19.74
CA ASP A 511 3.39 -14.43 19.11
C ASP A 511 2.30 -13.73 19.94
N GLY A 512 1.24 -13.26 19.28
CA GLY A 512 0.06 -12.70 19.95
C GLY A 512 0.27 -11.34 20.62
N LEU A 513 1.33 -10.61 20.27
CA LEU A 513 1.63 -9.29 20.81
C LEU A 513 1.85 -8.27 19.67
N ARG A 514 1.17 -7.13 19.75
CA ARG A 514 1.35 -6.00 18.82
C ARG A 514 1.56 -4.68 19.54
N ILE A 515 2.09 -3.70 18.83
CA ILE A 515 2.21 -2.33 19.30
C ILE A 515 1.55 -1.40 18.28
N VAL A 516 0.62 -0.58 18.75
CA VAL A 516 -0.09 0.39 17.91
C VAL A 516 -0.12 1.73 18.64
N ASP A 517 0.92 2.53 18.46
CA ASP A 517 1.01 3.93 18.87
C ASP A 517 2.24 4.60 18.18
N ALA A 518 2.56 5.84 18.55
CA ALA A 518 3.66 6.59 17.96
C ALA A 518 5.07 5.98 18.18
N SER A 519 5.24 5.02 19.11
CA SER A 519 6.51 4.35 19.35
C SER A 519 7.01 3.58 18.12
N VAL A 520 6.11 3.15 17.23
CA VAL A 520 6.46 2.34 16.05
C VAL A 520 6.94 3.16 14.85
N ILE A 521 6.79 4.50 14.88
CA ILE A 521 7.19 5.39 13.78
C ILE A 521 8.73 5.34 13.65
N PRO A 522 9.30 4.88 12.52
CA PRO A 522 10.75 4.64 12.40
C PRO A 522 11.56 5.86 11.96
N VAL A 523 10.90 6.92 11.46
CA VAL A 523 11.54 8.10 10.86
C VAL A 523 10.89 9.40 11.36
N PRO A 524 11.63 10.52 11.44
CA PRO A 524 11.04 11.82 11.75
C PRO A 524 10.03 12.25 10.67
N LEU A 525 9.01 13.01 11.06
CA LEU A 525 7.96 13.48 10.17
C LEU A 525 7.86 15.00 10.27
N THR A 526 7.71 15.69 9.13
CA THR A 526 7.42 17.13 9.11
C THR A 526 5.96 17.42 9.47
N ALA A 527 5.51 16.94 10.62
CA ALA A 527 4.15 17.13 11.09
C ALA A 527 4.05 17.14 12.61
N HIS A 528 2.97 17.75 13.08
CA HIS A 528 2.40 17.40 14.38
C HIS A 528 1.78 16.01 14.25
N ILE A 529 2.29 15.04 15.00
CA ILE A 529 2.11 13.62 14.68
C ILE A 529 0.70 13.07 14.94
N GLN A 530 -0.22 13.85 15.52
CA GLN A 530 -1.55 13.36 15.90
C GLN A 530 -2.30 12.73 14.72
N MET A 531 -2.35 13.41 13.56
CA MET A 531 -3.08 12.90 12.40
C MET A 531 -2.45 11.60 11.87
N CYS A 532 -1.11 11.52 11.90
CA CYS A 532 -0.37 10.28 11.59
C CYS A 532 -0.75 9.13 12.51
N VAL A 533 -0.89 9.38 13.82
CA VAL A 533 -1.26 8.35 14.80
C VAL A 533 -2.69 7.85 14.58
N TYR A 534 -3.64 8.73 14.27
CA TYR A 534 -5.00 8.31 13.90
C TYR A 534 -5.00 7.44 12.63
N ALA A 535 -4.30 7.88 11.58
CA ALA A 535 -4.23 7.13 10.33
C ALA A 535 -3.53 5.77 10.50
N LEU A 536 -2.43 5.73 11.27
CA LEU A 536 -1.74 4.50 11.64
C LEU A 536 -2.67 3.54 12.39
N ALA A 537 -3.49 4.05 13.32
CA ALA A 537 -4.39 3.22 14.09
C ALA A 537 -5.57 2.68 13.28
N GLU A 538 -6.12 3.47 12.34
CA GLU A 538 -7.12 3.00 11.36
C GLU A 538 -6.55 1.87 10.50
N GLN A 539 -5.33 2.05 10.00
CA GLN A 539 -4.64 1.04 9.19
C GLN A 539 -4.28 -0.21 10.00
N ALA A 540 -3.88 -0.03 11.26
CA ALA A 540 -3.64 -1.13 12.19
C ALA A 540 -4.90 -1.94 12.46
N ALA A 541 -6.06 -1.28 12.62
CA ALA A 541 -7.34 -1.97 12.78
C ALA A 541 -7.70 -2.80 11.53
N ASP A 542 -7.34 -2.33 10.34
CA ASP A 542 -7.48 -3.12 9.11
C ASP A 542 -6.53 -4.34 9.12
N ILE A 543 -5.24 -4.12 9.38
CA ILE A 543 -4.24 -5.20 9.48
C ILE A 543 -4.66 -6.27 10.50
N ILE A 544 -5.12 -5.85 11.68
CA ILE A 544 -5.52 -6.75 12.76
C ILE A 544 -6.82 -7.46 12.38
N GLY A 545 -7.85 -6.70 11.97
CA GLY A 545 -9.14 -7.23 11.55
C GLY A 545 -9.00 -8.30 10.48
N ASP A 546 -8.26 -8.00 9.41
CA ASP A 546 -8.03 -8.90 8.28
C ASP A 546 -7.15 -10.09 8.68
N SER A 547 -6.18 -9.90 9.59
CA SER A 547 -5.40 -11.01 10.15
C SER A 547 -6.22 -11.92 11.07
N THR A 548 -7.25 -11.42 11.73
CA THR A 548 -8.20 -12.27 12.45
C THR A 548 -9.24 -12.90 11.58
N ASP A 549 -9.60 -12.30 10.44
CA ASP A 549 -10.36 -13.02 9.44
C ASP A 549 -9.49 -14.11 8.82
N LEU A 550 -8.20 -13.88 8.60
CA LEU A 550 -7.23 -14.88 8.16
C LEU A 550 -6.98 -15.96 9.23
N ALA A 551 -6.84 -15.60 10.50
CA ALA A 551 -6.67 -16.57 11.59
C ALA A 551 -7.97 -17.29 11.92
N ARG A 552 -9.14 -16.64 11.79
CA ARG A 552 -10.47 -17.28 11.90
C ARG A 552 -10.70 -18.22 10.73
N ARG A 553 -10.24 -17.88 9.51
CA ARG A 553 -10.11 -18.81 8.37
C ARG A 553 -9.23 -20.00 8.73
N LEU A 554 -8.02 -19.76 9.24
CA LEU A 554 -7.05 -20.79 9.62
C LEU A 554 -7.45 -21.64 10.85
N THR A 555 -8.34 -21.15 11.73
CA THR A 555 -8.88 -21.93 12.89
C THR A 555 -10.26 -22.52 12.62
N SER A 556 -11.08 -21.94 11.73
CA SER A 556 -12.23 -22.63 11.13
C SER A 556 -11.77 -23.66 10.08
N GLU A 557 -10.52 -23.63 9.64
CA GLU A 557 -9.90 -24.71 8.86
C GLU A 557 -9.71 -26.02 9.65
N MET A 558 -9.89 -26.00 10.99
CA MET A 558 -10.06 -27.23 11.78
C MET A 558 -11.55 -27.63 11.98
N GLY A 559 -12.48 -26.87 11.41
CA GLY A 559 -13.91 -27.15 11.44
C GLY A 559 -14.64 -26.38 10.36
N ASN A 560 -14.65 -26.96 9.15
CA ASN A 560 -15.54 -26.67 8.01
C ASN A 560 -16.29 -25.31 8.06
N ASP A 561 -15.74 -24.25 7.43
CA ASP A 561 -16.49 -23.47 6.43
C ASP A 561 -15.64 -22.43 5.70
N GLU A 562 -16.01 -22.17 4.44
CA GLU A 562 -15.48 -21.14 3.53
C GLU A 562 -15.71 -19.71 4.06
N SER A 563 -14.68 -18.89 4.32
CA SER A 563 -14.72 -17.41 4.13
C SER A 563 -13.49 -16.74 4.72
N ALA A 564 -12.61 -16.12 3.96
CA ALA A 564 -12.95 -15.21 2.89
C ALA A 564 -11.81 -15.13 1.87
N LEU A 565 -12.23 -14.77 0.68
CA LEU A 565 -11.42 -14.77 -0.50
C LEU A 565 -11.09 -13.32 -0.84
N PRO A 566 -9.95 -13.06 -1.48
CA PRO A 566 -9.58 -11.69 -1.85
C PRO A 566 -10.65 -11.04 -2.71
N ALA A 567 -10.96 -9.78 -2.40
CA ALA A 567 -11.76 -8.93 -3.27
C ALA A 567 -10.85 -8.38 -4.37
N GLY A 568 -10.85 -9.03 -5.54
CA GLY A 568 -10.04 -8.64 -6.70
C GLY A 568 -8.65 -9.29 -6.74
N ILE A 569 -7.68 -8.58 -7.32
CA ILE A 569 -6.32 -9.06 -7.58
C ILE A 569 -5.40 -8.63 -6.43
N VAL A 570 -4.70 -9.59 -5.82
CA VAL A 570 -3.85 -9.36 -4.63
C VAL A 570 -2.36 -9.64 -4.84
N THR A 571 -1.99 -10.24 -5.96
CA THR A 571 -0.59 -10.52 -6.34
C THR A 571 -0.42 -10.38 -7.85
N LEU A 572 0.78 -9.98 -8.30
CA LEU A 572 1.14 -9.96 -9.72
C LEU A 572 1.21 -11.39 -10.30
N LEU A 573 1.29 -12.42 -9.46
CA LEU A 573 1.22 -13.82 -9.88
C LEU A 573 -0.20 -14.30 -10.17
N ASP A 574 -1.25 -13.54 -9.81
CA ASP A 574 -2.63 -13.84 -10.19
C ASP A 574 -2.89 -13.44 -11.65
N THR A 575 -2.12 -14.09 -12.51
CA THR A 575 -2.02 -13.89 -13.95
C THR A 575 -1.64 -15.22 -14.60
N ASP A 576 -1.85 -15.33 -15.90
CA ASP A 576 -1.44 -16.51 -16.65
C ASP A 576 0.07 -16.49 -16.92
N LEU A 577 0.77 -17.63 -16.77
CA LEU A 577 2.23 -17.75 -16.89
C LEU A 577 2.78 -17.13 -18.17
N TYR A 578 2.03 -17.23 -19.27
CA TYR A 578 2.46 -16.68 -20.56
C TYR A 578 2.77 -15.18 -20.47
N LYS A 579 2.11 -14.43 -19.59
CA LYS A 579 2.37 -13.02 -19.35
C LYS A 579 3.72 -12.75 -18.71
N LEU A 580 4.12 -13.55 -17.73
CA LEU A 580 5.44 -13.43 -17.11
C LEU A 580 6.54 -13.83 -18.11
N THR A 581 6.33 -14.91 -18.87
CA THR A 581 7.30 -15.33 -19.88
C THR A 581 7.44 -14.31 -21.00
N MET A 582 6.34 -13.71 -21.49
CA MET A 582 6.44 -12.65 -22.48
C MET A 582 7.08 -11.40 -21.90
N GLN A 583 6.73 -10.98 -20.68
CA GLN A 583 7.38 -9.81 -20.06
C GLN A 583 8.89 -10.02 -19.89
N CYS A 584 9.33 -11.23 -19.53
CA CYS A 584 10.74 -11.61 -19.51
C CYS A 584 11.40 -11.45 -20.89
N ALA A 585 10.74 -11.90 -21.96
CA ALA A 585 11.26 -11.75 -23.32
C ALA A 585 11.23 -10.29 -23.82
N VAL A 586 10.20 -9.52 -23.45
CA VAL A 586 10.06 -8.09 -23.74
C VAL A 586 11.15 -7.29 -23.03
N LEU A 587 11.43 -7.58 -21.76
CA LEU A 587 12.53 -6.96 -21.02
C LEU A 587 13.88 -7.15 -21.74
N LYS A 588 14.08 -8.33 -22.33
CA LYS A 588 15.33 -8.67 -23.03
C LYS A 588 15.48 -7.96 -24.38
N TYR A 589 14.42 -7.88 -25.19
CA TYR A 589 14.54 -7.45 -26.59
C TYR A 589 13.78 -6.16 -26.94
N PHE A 590 12.72 -5.84 -26.21
CA PHE A 590 11.78 -4.78 -26.55
C PHE A 590 11.40 -3.87 -25.36
N PRO A 591 12.33 -3.45 -24.48
CA PRO A 591 11.99 -2.69 -23.28
C PRO A 591 11.36 -1.33 -23.59
N ASP A 592 11.70 -0.74 -24.74
CA ASP A 592 11.30 0.62 -25.14
C ASP A 592 10.14 0.68 -26.13
N VAL A 593 9.54 -0.47 -26.49
CA VAL A 593 8.42 -0.50 -27.43
C VAL A 593 7.16 0.04 -26.75
N SER A 594 6.54 1.08 -27.32
CA SER A 594 5.27 1.62 -26.84
C SER A 594 4.10 0.89 -27.47
N VAL A 595 3.07 0.55 -26.70
CA VAL A 595 1.90 -0.19 -27.18
C VAL A 595 0.60 0.43 -26.70
N THR A 596 -0.48 0.09 -27.42
CA THR A 596 -1.84 0.30 -26.91
C THR A 596 -2.62 -1.01 -26.94
N TYR A 597 -3.44 -1.26 -25.92
CA TYR A 597 -4.40 -2.35 -25.90
C TYR A 597 -5.83 -1.81 -25.91
N GLY A 598 -6.68 -2.44 -26.72
CA GLY A 598 -8.11 -2.15 -26.80
C GLY A 598 -8.94 -3.26 -26.17
N TYR A 599 -9.96 -2.86 -25.41
CA TYR A 599 -10.99 -3.77 -24.92
C TYR A 599 -12.14 -3.95 -25.91
N THR A 600 -12.71 -5.14 -25.96
CA THR A 600 -13.93 -5.42 -26.73
C THR A 600 -14.85 -6.36 -25.96
N ASN A 601 -16.09 -5.92 -25.74
CA ASN A 601 -17.20 -6.79 -25.32
C ASN A 601 -17.92 -7.35 -26.54
N ARG A 602 -17.73 -8.63 -26.84
CA ARG A 602 -18.36 -9.36 -27.95
C ARG A 602 -19.79 -9.81 -27.63
N THR A 603 -20.25 -9.57 -26.40
CA THR A 603 -21.63 -9.75 -25.94
C THR A 603 -22.21 -8.38 -25.57
N PRO A 604 -22.46 -7.49 -26.53
CA PRO A 604 -22.82 -6.08 -26.26
C PRO A 604 -24.15 -5.90 -25.53
N HIS A 605 -25.00 -6.93 -25.49
CA HIS A 605 -26.22 -6.98 -24.70
C HIS A 605 -25.95 -7.21 -23.20
N MET A 606 -24.80 -7.80 -22.83
CA MET A 606 -24.36 -7.99 -21.45
C MET A 606 -23.62 -6.74 -20.97
N LYS A 607 -24.38 -5.74 -20.50
CA LYS A 607 -23.88 -4.44 -20.03
C LYS A 607 -23.50 -4.44 -18.55
N LEU A 608 -22.56 -3.58 -18.17
CA LEU A 608 -22.20 -3.38 -16.77
C LEU A 608 -23.12 -2.32 -16.15
N ARG A 609 -23.39 -2.46 -14.85
CA ARG A 609 -24.03 -1.40 -14.05
C ARG A 609 -23.01 -0.34 -13.63
N ARG A 610 -23.45 0.90 -13.39
CA ARG A 610 -22.59 1.98 -12.89
C ARG A 610 -21.90 1.62 -11.57
N GLY A 611 -22.58 0.89 -10.68
CA GLY A 611 -21.97 0.35 -9.46
C GLY A 611 -20.79 -0.60 -9.74
N ALA A 612 -20.90 -1.42 -10.80
CA ALA A 612 -19.83 -2.30 -11.26
C ALA A 612 -18.62 -1.49 -11.76
N TYR A 613 -18.89 -0.41 -12.51
CA TYR A 613 -17.84 0.51 -12.99
C TYR A 613 -17.12 1.22 -11.83
N LYS A 614 -17.86 1.72 -10.82
CA LYS A 614 -17.25 2.32 -9.61
C LYS A 614 -16.36 1.31 -8.89
N TRP A 615 -16.84 0.07 -8.73
CA TRP A 615 -16.04 -1.00 -8.13
C TRP A 615 -14.78 -1.30 -8.97
N LEU A 616 -14.87 -1.32 -10.30
CA LEU A 616 -13.71 -1.51 -11.16
C LEU A 616 -12.65 -0.41 -10.98
N LEU A 617 -13.06 0.86 -10.87
CA LEU A 617 -12.14 1.97 -10.57
C LEU A 617 -11.38 1.72 -9.26
N GLU A 618 -12.09 1.33 -8.19
CA GLU A 618 -11.46 1.00 -6.91
C GLU A 618 -10.48 -0.18 -7.01
N GLN A 619 -10.79 -1.19 -7.83
CA GLN A 619 -9.90 -2.34 -8.02
C GLN A 619 -8.66 -1.97 -8.86
N MET A 620 -8.81 -1.07 -9.83
CA MET A 620 -7.67 -0.55 -10.60
C MET A 620 -6.71 0.23 -9.74
N ASP A 621 -7.21 1.09 -8.84
CA ASP A 621 -6.36 1.82 -7.90
C ASP A 621 -5.54 0.86 -7.02
N LYS A 622 -6.11 -0.29 -6.66
CA LYS A 622 -5.40 -1.32 -5.89
C LYS A 622 -4.27 -1.98 -6.67
N LEU A 623 -4.37 -2.13 -8.00
CA LEU A 623 -3.32 -2.71 -8.83
C LEU A 623 -1.99 -1.94 -8.71
N ALA A 624 -2.04 -0.63 -8.43
CA ALA A 624 -0.84 0.20 -8.22
C ALA A 624 0.01 -0.26 -7.02
N ASN A 625 -0.60 -0.97 -6.07
CA ASN A 625 0.03 -1.41 -4.81
C ASN A 625 0.45 -2.89 -4.83
N VAL A 626 0.08 -3.63 -5.87
CA VAL A 626 0.41 -5.06 -5.96
C VAL A 626 1.89 -5.23 -6.34
N ARG A 627 2.61 -6.10 -5.62
CA ARG A 627 4.05 -6.37 -5.79
C ARG A 627 4.31 -7.86 -5.73
N VAL A 628 5.39 -8.32 -6.38
CA VAL A 628 5.88 -9.70 -6.16
C VAL A 628 6.62 -9.75 -4.82
N THR A 629 6.16 -10.61 -3.93
CA THR A 629 6.77 -10.82 -2.62
C THR A 629 8.11 -11.58 -2.71
N ALA A 630 8.86 -11.65 -1.61
CA ALA A 630 10.08 -12.47 -1.56
C ALA A 630 9.78 -13.97 -1.73
N GLU A 631 8.68 -14.45 -1.14
CA GLU A 631 8.25 -15.86 -1.24
C GLU A 631 7.85 -16.21 -2.67
N GLU A 632 7.10 -15.34 -3.33
CA GLU A 632 6.70 -15.51 -4.73
C GLU A 632 7.90 -15.49 -5.68
N ARG A 633 8.88 -14.60 -5.45
CA ARG A 633 10.13 -14.61 -6.23
C ARG A 633 10.89 -15.90 -6.07
N GLU A 634 10.97 -16.43 -4.85
CA GLU A 634 11.63 -17.71 -4.59
C GLU A 634 10.88 -18.88 -5.25
N PHE A 635 9.55 -18.87 -5.20
CA PHE A 635 8.73 -19.80 -5.96
C PHE A 635 9.04 -19.73 -7.47
N LEU A 636 9.10 -18.54 -8.05
CA LEU A 636 9.45 -18.36 -9.46
C LEU A 636 10.85 -18.90 -9.78
N ARG A 637 11.87 -18.60 -8.97
CA ARG A 637 13.23 -19.14 -9.16
C ARG A 637 13.24 -20.67 -9.16
N GLN A 638 12.50 -21.29 -8.24
CA GLN A 638 12.52 -22.74 -8.06
C GLN A 638 11.64 -23.49 -9.06
N LYS A 639 10.46 -22.96 -9.38
CA LYS A 639 9.42 -23.65 -10.17
C LYS A 639 9.31 -23.14 -11.60
N CYS A 640 9.86 -21.97 -11.89
CA CYS A 640 9.92 -21.37 -13.22
C CYS A 640 11.37 -20.96 -13.58
N PRO A 641 12.34 -21.89 -13.56
CA PRO A 641 13.78 -21.57 -13.70
C PRO A 641 14.17 -20.97 -15.06
N TYR A 642 13.27 -21.01 -16.05
CA TYR A 642 13.42 -20.35 -17.35
C TYR A 642 13.19 -18.84 -17.30
N LEU A 643 12.62 -18.32 -16.20
CA LEU A 643 12.62 -16.89 -15.91
C LEU A 643 14.00 -16.51 -15.37
N ASN A 644 14.80 -15.83 -16.19
CA ASN A 644 16.19 -15.52 -15.86
C ASN A 644 16.31 -14.55 -14.67
N ASP A 645 17.49 -14.54 -14.02
CA ASP A 645 17.75 -13.73 -12.84
C ASP A 645 17.54 -12.23 -13.08
N ALA A 646 17.81 -11.74 -14.29
CA ALA A 646 17.58 -10.34 -14.64
C ALA A 646 16.09 -9.97 -14.57
N TYR A 647 15.21 -10.86 -15.04
CA TYR A 647 13.77 -10.67 -14.94
C TYR A 647 13.27 -10.80 -13.49
N ILE A 648 13.77 -11.78 -12.72
CA ILE A 648 13.43 -11.90 -11.30
C ILE A 648 13.86 -10.66 -10.52
N THR A 649 15.03 -10.09 -10.84
CA THR A 649 15.53 -8.85 -10.25
C THR A 649 14.68 -7.65 -10.67
N PHE A 650 14.27 -7.58 -11.94
CA PHE A 650 13.35 -6.55 -12.42
C PHE A 650 12.01 -6.55 -11.66
N LEU A 651 11.47 -7.74 -11.37
CA LEU A 651 10.22 -7.90 -10.60
C LEU A 651 10.32 -7.37 -9.15
N GLU A 652 11.52 -7.16 -8.61
CA GLU A 652 11.71 -6.60 -7.26
C GLU A 652 11.27 -5.13 -7.18
N THR A 653 11.52 -4.39 -8.25
CA THR A 653 11.20 -2.95 -8.35
C THR A 653 9.97 -2.68 -9.21
N PHE A 654 9.56 -3.65 -10.01
CA PHE A 654 8.44 -3.50 -10.93
C PHE A 654 7.12 -3.25 -10.21
N HIS A 655 6.35 -2.30 -10.74
CA HIS A 655 4.96 -2.08 -10.33
C HIS A 655 4.15 -1.47 -11.45
N LEU A 656 2.85 -1.77 -11.44
CA LEU A 656 1.87 -1.22 -12.36
C LEU A 656 1.60 0.25 -12.01
N LYS A 657 1.28 1.07 -13.02
CA LYS A 657 0.90 2.48 -12.87
C LYS A 657 -0.47 2.77 -13.50
N PRO A 658 -1.57 2.23 -12.93
CA PRO A 658 -2.91 2.28 -13.52
C PRO A 658 -3.37 3.68 -13.90
N ALA A 659 -3.10 4.68 -13.05
CA ALA A 659 -3.49 6.06 -13.27
C ALA A 659 -2.80 6.72 -14.49
N GLU A 660 -1.63 6.22 -14.90
CA GLU A 660 -0.91 6.69 -16.08
C GLU A 660 -1.25 5.86 -17.33
N GLN A 661 -1.57 4.58 -17.11
CA GLN A 661 -1.57 3.56 -18.16
C GLN A 661 -2.97 3.13 -18.61
N ILE A 662 -4.02 3.38 -17.83
CA ILE A 662 -5.40 2.95 -18.14
C ILE A 662 -6.31 4.17 -18.26
N ASP A 663 -6.92 4.33 -19.43
CA ASP A 663 -8.10 5.16 -19.62
C ASP A 663 -9.34 4.24 -19.63
N ILE A 664 -10.21 4.37 -18.64
CA ILE A 664 -11.50 3.65 -18.58
C ILE A 664 -12.66 4.63 -18.67
N LYS A 665 -13.70 4.26 -19.42
CA LYS A 665 -14.90 5.08 -19.60
C LYS A 665 -16.16 4.23 -19.44
N PHE A 666 -17.17 4.80 -18.78
CA PHE A 666 -18.52 4.26 -18.72
C PHE A 666 -19.50 5.14 -19.48
N THR A 667 -20.23 4.55 -20.42
CA THR A 667 -21.27 5.23 -21.20
C THR A 667 -22.63 4.60 -20.88
N PRO A 668 -23.46 5.25 -20.04
CA PRO A 668 -24.77 4.72 -19.68
C PRO A 668 -25.73 4.71 -20.88
N THR A 669 -26.62 3.72 -20.93
CA THR A 669 -27.72 3.66 -21.90
C THR A 669 -28.77 4.73 -21.60
N GLN A 670 -29.03 4.94 -20.31
CA GLN A 670 -29.82 6.04 -19.76
C GLN A 670 -29.10 6.53 -18.51
N ASP A 671 -28.85 7.84 -18.42
CA ASP A 671 -28.11 8.43 -17.31
C ASP A 671 -29.08 9.01 -16.28
N THR A 672 -29.40 8.22 -15.25
CA THR A 672 -30.22 8.68 -14.11
C THR A 672 -29.36 9.09 -12.91
N GLY A 673 -28.06 8.78 -12.96
CA GLY A 673 -27.12 8.92 -11.84
C GLY A 673 -27.15 7.74 -10.87
N SER A 674 -28.04 6.76 -11.08
CA SER A 674 -28.16 5.56 -10.23
C SER A 674 -26.99 4.59 -10.45
N ASP A 675 -26.62 3.86 -9.39
CA ASP A 675 -25.69 2.73 -9.50
C ASP A 675 -26.24 1.58 -10.33
N ASP A 676 -27.56 1.55 -10.53
CA ASP A 676 -28.25 0.56 -11.37
C ASP A 676 -28.29 0.93 -12.86
N ASP A 677 -27.82 2.11 -13.25
CA ASP A 677 -27.74 2.49 -14.66
C ASP A 677 -26.87 1.49 -15.44
N GLU A 678 -27.40 0.91 -16.51
CA GLU A 678 -26.67 -0.02 -17.37
C GLU A 678 -25.96 0.70 -18.52
N GLY A 679 -24.70 0.37 -18.76
CA GLY A 679 -23.88 1.02 -19.76
C GLY A 679 -22.75 0.17 -20.30
N ASN A 680 -22.10 0.72 -21.32
CA ASN A 680 -20.91 0.15 -21.92
C ASN A 680 -19.68 0.63 -21.14
N VAL A 681 -18.71 -0.28 -20.95
CA VAL A 681 -17.38 0.06 -20.44
C VAL A 681 -16.38 -0.04 -21.59
N GLU A 682 -15.47 0.91 -21.67
CA GLU A 682 -14.36 0.96 -22.62
C GLU A 682 -13.05 1.06 -21.83
N TYR A 683 -12.02 0.34 -22.28
CA TYR A 683 -10.66 0.45 -21.74
C TYR A 683 -9.69 0.75 -22.88
N ILE A 684 -8.77 1.66 -22.64
CA ILE A 684 -7.57 1.87 -23.44
C ILE A 684 -6.40 1.75 -22.48
N ILE A 685 -5.51 0.78 -22.71
CA ILE A 685 -4.26 0.65 -21.96
C ILE A 685 -3.13 1.15 -22.86
N LYS A 686 -2.25 2.03 -22.36
CA LYS A 686 -1.16 2.62 -23.14
C LYS A 686 0.11 2.77 -22.31
N GLY A 687 1.27 2.62 -22.94
CA GLY A 687 2.57 2.76 -22.29
C GLY A 687 3.62 1.85 -22.91
N LEU A 688 4.75 1.65 -22.23
CA LEU A 688 5.75 0.67 -22.65
C LEU A 688 5.14 -0.74 -22.59
N TRP A 689 5.48 -1.59 -23.57
CA TRP A 689 5.03 -2.98 -23.62
C TRP A 689 5.45 -3.71 -22.34
N LEU A 690 6.69 -3.46 -21.89
CA LEU A 690 7.24 -3.97 -20.64
C LEU A 690 6.34 -3.66 -19.43
N ASP A 691 5.79 -2.45 -19.37
CA ASP A 691 5.01 -2.00 -18.22
C ASP A 691 3.53 -2.35 -18.29
N THR A 692 3.01 -2.56 -19.51
CA THR A 692 1.56 -2.70 -19.75
C THR A 692 1.11 -4.14 -20.02
N ILE A 693 2.04 -5.05 -20.36
CA ILE A 693 1.72 -6.42 -20.76
C ILE A 693 0.93 -7.23 -19.71
N LEU A 694 1.14 -6.93 -18.42
CA LEU A 694 0.49 -7.64 -17.32
C LEU A 694 -0.96 -7.23 -17.07
N TYR A 695 -1.49 -6.18 -17.71
CA TYR A 695 -2.86 -5.71 -17.45
C TYR A 695 -3.98 -6.61 -18.01
N GLU A 696 -3.73 -7.36 -19.08
CA GLU A 696 -4.79 -8.13 -19.77
C GLU A 696 -5.57 -9.04 -18.81
N ILE A 697 -4.86 -9.88 -18.03
CA ILE A 697 -5.49 -10.91 -17.21
C ILE A 697 -6.22 -10.30 -16.00
N PRO A 698 -5.58 -9.44 -15.20
CA PRO A 698 -6.24 -8.74 -14.09
C PRO A 698 -7.51 -8.02 -14.52
N LEU A 699 -7.45 -7.23 -15.60
CA LEU A 699 -8.58 -6.42 -16.03
C LEU A 699 -9.74 -7.26 -16.58
N LEU A 700 -9.45 -8.32 -17.34
CA LEU A 700 -10.50 -9.24 -17.81
C LEU A 700 -11.17 -9.98 -16.65
N ALA A 701 -10.38 -10.51 -15.71
CA ALA A 701 -10.89 -11.21 -14.54
C ALA A 701 -11.76 -10.30 -13.66
N LEU A 702 -11.29 -9.07 -13.40
CA LEU A 702 -12.04 -8.07 -12.63
C LEU A 702 -13.33 -7.65 -13.36
N THR A 703 -13.30 -7.48 -14.68
CA THR A 703 -14.51 -7.10 -15.45
C THR A 703 -15.56 -8.21 -15.42
N SER A 704 -15.12 -9.47 -15.57
CA SER A 704 -15.97 -10.65 -15.43
C SER A 704 -16.60 -10.70 -14.03
N GLN A 705 -15.79 -10.57 -12.98
CA GLN A 705 -16.26 -10.51 -11.60
C GLN A 705 -17.23 -9.36 -11.33
N ALA A 706 -16.94 -8.15 -11.82
CA ALA A 706 -17.82 -7.00 -11.66
C ALA A 706 -19.19 -7.25 -12.31
N TYR A 707 -19.21 -7.86 -13.50
CA TYR A 707 -20.47 -8.19 -14.15
C TYR A 707 -21.31 -9.16 -13.31
N PHE A 708 -20.72 -10.22 -12.77
CA PHE A 708 -21.45 -11.23 -12.00
C PHE A 708 -21.74 -10.85 -10.55
N MET A 709 -21.03 -9.85 -10.01
CA MET A 709 -21.34 -9.29 -8.69
C MET A 709 -22.46 -8.26 -8.76
N PHE A 710 -22.50 -7.43 -9.81
CA PHE A 710 -23.35 -6.26 -9.87
C PHE A 710 -24.48 -6.36 -10.90
N SER A 711 -24.24 -6.95 -12.07
CA SER A 711 -25.24 -7.06 -13.15
C SER A 711 -26.04 -8.36 -13.08
N ASP A 712 -25.40 -9.51 -13.26
CA ASP A 712 -26.05 -10.83 -13.19
C ASP A 712 -25.75 -11.52 -11.86
N LYS A 713 -26.73 -11.53 -10.95
CA LYS A 713 -26.64 -12.11 -9.61
C LYS A 713 -27.37 -13.45 -9.48
N ASP A 714 -27.94 -13.97 -10.57
CA ASP A 714 -28.81 -15.15 -10.52
C ASP A 714 -28.04 -16.48 -10.54
N TRP A 715 -27.07 -16.63 -9.64
CA TRP A 715 -26.21 -17.81 -9.57
C TRP A 715 -25.76 -18.07 -8.13
N SER A 716 -25.16 -19.23 -7.86
CA SER A 716 -24.55 -19.61 -6.57
C SER A 716 -23.33 -20.51 -6.78
N TYR A 717 -22.46 -20.60 -5.78
CA TYR A 717 -21.31 -21.51 -5.78
C TYR A 717 -21.67 -23.00 -5.59
N GLU A 718 -22.96 -23.31 -5.48
CA GLU A 718 -23.42 -24.65 -5.17
C GLU A 718 -22.85 -25.69 -6.14
N ASN A 719 -22.23 -26.73 -5.57
CA ASN A 719 -21.60 -27.84 -6.29
C ASN A 719 -20.43 -27.46 -7.22
N GLN A 720 -19.84 -26.26 -7.14
CA GLN A 720 -18.77 -25.87 -8.08
C GLN A 720 -17.49 -26.70 -7.93
N GLU A 721 -17.02 -26.95 -6.69
CA GLU A 721 -15.90 -27.86 -6.45
C GLU A 721 -16.22 -29.28 -6.96
N GLU A 722 -17.42 -29.79 -6.64
CA GLU A 722 -17.86 -31.12 -7.05
C GLU A 722 -17.97 -31.27 -8.57
N LYS A 723 -18.47 -30.24 -9.27
CA LYS A 723 -18.49 -30.19 -10.74
C LYS A 723 -17.08 -30.23 -11.31
N ALA A 724 -16.15 -29.44 -10.77
CA ALA A 724 -14.76 -29.45 -11.21
C ALA A 724 -14.11 -30.81 -10.96
N TYR A 725 -14.34 -31.41 -9.80
CA TYR A 725 -13.88 -32.75 -9.46
C TYR A 725 -14.40 -33.80 -10.46
N ARG A 726 -15.70 -33.84 -10.74
CA ARG A 726 -16.28 -34.80 -11.71
C ARG A 726 -15.70 -34.62 -13.10
N LYS A 727 -15.61 -33.39 -13.59
CA LYS A 727 -14.97 -33.10 -14.89
C LYS A 727 -13.52 -33.59 -14.91
N GLY A 728 -12.77 -33.33 -13.83
CA GLY A 728 -11.41 -33.80 -13.64
C GLY A 728 -11.32 -35.32 -13.70
N CYS A 729 -12.13 -36.04 -12.92
CA CYS A 729 -12.14 -37.51 -12.94
C CYS A 729 -12.45 -38.07 -14.33
N THR A 730 -13.48 -37.55 -15.00
CA THR A 730 -13.84 -38.00 -16.36
C THR A 730 -12.68 -37.82 -17.35
N LEU A 731 -12.00 -36.67 -17.32
CA LEU A 731 -10.83 -36.44 -18.18
C LEU A 731 -9.67 -37.38 -17.83
N LEU A 732 -9.39 -37.59 -16.54
CA LEU A 732 -8.29 -38.46 -16.08
C LEU A 732 -8.54 -39.93 -16.42
N GLU A 733 -9.75 -40.43 -16.16
CA GLU A 733 -10.19 -41.80 -16.49
C GLU A 733 -10.01 -42.12 -17.98
N ASN A 734 -10.30 -41.14 -18.84
CA ASN A 734 -10.19 -41.29 -20.30
C ASN A 734 -8.79 -40.96 -20.85
N GLY A 735 -7.78 -40.79 -19.98
CA GLY A 735 -6.40 -40.61 -20.41
C GLY A 735 -6.04 -39.20 -20.91
N CYS A 736 -6.86 -38.19 -20.65
CA CYS A 736 -6.54 -36.83 -21.03
C CYS A 736 -5.45 -36.25 -20.12
N ILE A 737 -4.47 -35.59 -20.74
CA ILE A 737 -3.51 -34.72 -20.04
C ILE A 737 -4.01 -33.28 -20.19
N PHE A 738 -4.36 -32.61 -19.10
CA PHE A 738 -5.00 -31.30 -19.18
C PHE A 738 -4.53 -30.34 -18.09
N SER A 739 -4.70 -29.04 -18.35
CA SER A 739 -4.44 -27.95 -17.42
C SER A 739 -5.64 -27.02 -17.31
N GLU A 740 -5.76 -26.35 -16.16
CA GLU A 740 -6.70 -25.25 -15.96
C GLU A 740 -6.18 -23.97 -16.66
N PHE A 741 -7.01 -23.31 -17.48
CA PHE A 741 -6.62 -22.20 -18.36
C PHE A 741 -7.62 -21.03 -18.35
N GLY A 742 -8.34 -20.85 -17.25
CA GLY A 742 -9.59 -20.10 -17.16
C GLY A 742 -9.50 -18.74 -16.47
N SER A 743 -8.31 -18.26 -16.10
CA SER A 743 -8.13 -17.01 -15.33
C SER A 743 -8.88 -15.81 -15.91
N ARG A 744 -8.72 -15.57 -17.23
CA ARG A 744 -9.24 -14.37 -17.92
C ARG A 744 -10.76 -14.21 -17.85
N ARG A 745 -11.50 -15.32 -17.76
CA ARG A 745 -12.97 -15.33 -17.84
C ARG A 745 -13.60 -16.00 -16.62
N ARG A 746 -12.82 -16.21 -15.56
CA ARG A 746 -13.33 -16.75 -14.31
C ARG A 746 -14.50 -15.91 -13.81
N ARG A 747 -15.52 -16.56 -13.24
CA ARG A 747 -16.66 -15.85 -12.64
C ARG A 747 -16.16 -14.87 -11.59
N ASP A 748 -15.28 -15.35 -10.71
CA ASP A 748 -14.48 -14.58 -9.77
C ASP A 748 -13.29 -15.43 -9.28
N TYR A 749 -12.50 -14.88 -8.36
CA TYR A 749 -11.38 -15.58 -7.74
C TYR A 749 -11.82 -16.87 -7.01
N HIS A 750 -12.96 -16.83 -6.31
CA HIS A 750 -13.43 -17.97 -5.51
C HIS A 750 -13.78 -19.16 -6.37
N THR A 751 -14.44 -18.93 -7.49
CA THR A 751 -14.71 -19.97 -8.47
C THR A 751 -13.45 -20.67 -8.93
N GLN A 752 -12.40 -19.93 -9.29
CA GLN A 752 -11.14 -20.55 -9.72
C GLN A 752 -10.48 -21.31 -8.57
N ASP A 753 -10.59 -20.83 -7.34
CA ASP A 753 -10.16 -21.55 -6.15
C ASP A 753 -10.88 -22.89 -5.98
N LEU A 754 -12.22 -22.91 -6.07
CA LEU A 754 -13.05 -24.13 -5.99
C LEU A 754 -12.74 -25.10 -7.12
N VAL A 755 -12.51 -24.59 -8.33
CA VAL A 755 -12.08 -25.38 -9.49
C VAL A 755 -10.76 -26.06 -9.18
N MET A 756 -9.77 -25.32 -8.67
CA MET A 756 -8.46 -25.88 -8.36
C MET A 756 -8.52 -26.93 -7.24
N LYS A 757 -9.36 -26.73 -6.21
CA LYS A 757 -9.63 -27.77 -5.19
C LYS A 757 -10.20 -29.04 -5.83
N GLY A 758 -11.24 -28.90 -6.67
CA GLY A 758 -11.88 -30.04 -7.32
C GLY A 758 -10.92 -30.79 -8.25
N LEU A 759 -10.13 -30.08 -9.05
CA LEU A 759 -9.18 -30.66 -9.99
C LEU A 759 -7.99 -31.34 -9.29
N THR A 760 -7.45 -30.75 -8.22
CA THR A 760 -6.37 -31.38 -7.44
C THR A 760 -6.86 -32.63 -6.72
N ARG A 761 -8.06 -32.58 -6.14
CA ARG A 761 -8.74 -33.76 -5.57
C ARG A 761 -8.95 -34.86 -6.61
N ALA A 762 -9.36 -34.51 -7.83
CA ALA A 762 -9.51 -35.47 -8.93
C ALA A 762 -8.15 -36.07 -9.33
N ALA A 763 -7.09 -35.27 -9.35
CA ALA A 763 -5.74 -35.73 -9.68
C ALA A 763 -5.19 -36.71 -8.62
N GLU A 764 -5.47 -36.48 -7.34
CA GLU A 764 -5.15 -37.43 -6.26
C GLU A 764 -5.93 -38.73 -6.39
N GLU A 765 -7.23 -38.66 -6.70
CA GLU A 765 -8.05 -39.83 -6.96
C GLU A 765 -7.51 -40.64 -8.16
N GLY A 766 -7.20 -39.96 -9.26
CA GLY A 766 -6.66 -40.62 -10.45
C GLY A 766 -5.33 -41.31 -10.21
N LYS A 767 -4.45 -40.73 -9.38
CA LYS A 767 -3.22 -41.41 -8.94
C LYS A 767 -3.51 -42.65 -8.10
N ARG A 768 -4.50 -42.58 -7.20
CA ARG A 768 -4.91 -43.71 -6.34
C ARG A 768 -5.52 -44.86 -7.15
N GLN A 769 -6.33 -44.54 -8.16
CA GLN A 769 -6.99 -45.52 -9.03
C GLN A 769 -6.11 -46.00 -10.19
N GLY A 770 -4.97 -45.36 -10.44
CA GLY A 770 -4.08 -45.69 -11.54
C GLY A 770 -4.62 -45.29 -12.92
N TRP A 771 -5.37 -44.19 -13.00
CA TRP A 771 -5.90 -43.68 -14.27
C TRP A 771 -4.79 -43.16 -15.20
N PRO A 772 -4.95 -43.30 -16.52
CA PRO A 772 -3.90 -42.96 -17.49
C PRO A 772 -3.71 -41.45 -17.71
N GLY A 773 -4.68 -40.61 -17.35
CA GLY A 773 -4.62 -39.16 -17.54
C GLY A 773 -3.84 -38.42 -16.45
N ALA A 774 -3.61 -37.12 -16.67
CA ALA A 774 -2.91 -36.28 -15.69
C ALA A 774 -3.38 -34.82 -15.70
N LEU A 775 -3.48 -34.23 -14.51
CA LEU A 775 -3.52 -32.77 -14.35
C LEU A 775 -2.09 -32.23 -14.50
N SER A 776 -1.80 -31.57 -15.62
CA SER A 776 -0.47 -31.04 -15.93
C SER A 776 -0.17 -29.72 -15.21
N GLY A 777 -1.19 -28.99 -14.75
CA GLY A 777 -1.04 -27.75 -13.98
C GLY A 777 -2.18 -26.75 -14.15
N THR A 778 -1.89 -25.48 -13.86
CA THR A 778 -2.76 -24.32 -14.16
C THR A 778 -1.93 -23.22 -14.80
N SER A 779 -2.52 -22.40 -15.67
CA SER A 779 -1.83 -21.20 -16.14
C SER A 779 -1.70 -20.13 -15.10
N ASN A 780 -2.59 -20.08 -14.12
CA ASN A 780 -2.55 -19.06 -13.09
C ASN A 780 -1.38 -19.32 -12.14
N VAL A 781 -0.37 -18.45 -12.15
CA VAL A 781 0.89 -18.70 -11.43
C VAL A 781 0.67 -18.68 -9.91
N HIS A 782 -0.24 -17.82 -9.43
CA HIS A 782 -0.66 -17.77 -8.03
C HIS A 782 -1.36 -19.06 -7.60
N PHE A 783 -2.27 -19.59 -8.40
CA PHE A 783 -2.91 -20.88 -8.08
C PHE A 783 -1.95 -22.07 -8.24
N ALA A 784 -0.99 -22.01 -9.17
CA ALA A 784 0.07 -23.00 -9.26
C ALA A 784 0.89 -23.07 -7.95
N MET A 785 1.28 -21.90 -7.44
CA MET A 785 1.94 -21.78 -6.14
C MET A 785 1.06 -22.28 -5.00
N LYS A 786 -0.19 -21.80 -4.91
CA LYS A 786 -1.14 -22.12 -3.83
C LYS A 786 -1.43 -23.62 -3.72
N TYR A 787 -1.57 -24.31 -4.85
CA TYR A 787 -1.94 -25.72 -4.90
C TYR A 787 -0.75 -26.67 -5.12
N GLY A 788 0.47 -26.15 -5.21
CA GLY A 788 1.68 -26.96 -5.42
C GLY A 788 1.68 -27.71 -6.75
N VAL A 789 1.02 -27.17 -7.78
CA VAL A 789 0.98 -27.75 -9.13
C VAL A 789 1.87 -26.95 -10.09
N PRO A 790 2.29 -27.52 -11.24
CA PRO A 790 3.08 -26.76 -12.20
C PRO A 790 2.32 -25.56 -12.77
N ALA A 791 3.04 -24.44 -12.95
CA ALA A 791 2.54 -23.33 -13.77
C ALA A 791 2.74 -23.68 -15.25
N VAL A 792 1.69 -23.52 -16.07
CA VAL A 792 1.71 -23.86 -17.49
C VAL A 792 1.43 -22.65 -18.39
N GLY A 793 2.10 -22.58 -19.54
CA GLY A 793 1.96 -21.45 -20.44
C GLY A 793 2.65 -21.71 -21.76
N THR A 794 2.18 -21.03 -22.80
CA THR A 794 2.78 -21.00 -24.13
C THR A 794 2.92 -19.55 -24.56
N VAL A 795 3.73 -19.27 -25.57
CA VAL A 795 3.71 -17.96 -26.23
C VAL A 795 2.28 -17.59 -26.68
N ALA A 796 1.92 -16.31 -26.62
CA ALA A 796 0.63 -15.80 -27.04
C ALA A 796 0.71 -14.97 -28.33
N HIS A 797 -0.44 -14.74 -28.98
CA HIS A 797 -0.52 -14.01 -30.24
C HIS A 797 0.14 -12.63 -30.20
N GLU A 798 0.03 -11.92 -29.08
CA GLU A 798 0.57 -10.56 -28.97
C GLU A 798 2.07 -10.49 -29.25
N TRP A 799 2.82 -11.57 -29.01
CA TRP A 799 4.24 -11.64 -29.33
C TRP A 799 4.49 -11.46 -30.83
N TYR A 800 3.83 -12.29 -31.63
CA TYR A 800 3.89 -12.25 -33.10
C TYR A 800 3.28 -10.97 -33.66
N MET A 801 2.13 -10.56 -33.13
CA MET A 801 1.43 -9.34 -33.57
C MET A 801 2.28 -8.09 -33.37
N THR A 802 2.94 -7.96 -32.21
CA THR A 802 3.75 -6.79 -31.86
C THR A 802 5.01 -6.76 -32.69
N ILE A 803 5.72 -7.89 -32.83
CA ILE A 803 6.92 -7.99 -33.66
C ILE A 803 6.60 -7.60 -35.11
N ALA A 804 5.51 -8.12 -35.67
CA ALA A 804 5.09 -7.74 -37.02
C ALA A 804 4.74 -6.24 -37.14
N ALA A 805 4.08 -5.68 -36.12
CA ALA A 805 3.70 -4.26 -36.13
C ALA A 805 4.91 -3.32 -36.03
N ILE A 806 5.93 -3.65 -35.21
CA ILE A 806 7.12 -2.79 -35.07
C ILE A 806 8.10 -2.93 -36.23
N THR A 807 8.12 -4.07 -36.93
CA THR A 807 9.00 -4.26 -38.11
C THR A 807 8.31 -3.94 -39.44
N ASP A 808 6.98 -3.93 -39.47
CA ASP A 808 6.15 -3.93 -40.68
C ASP A 808 6.48 -5.07 -41.68
N ASP A 809 7.16 -6.12 -41.21
CA ASP A 809 7.58 -7.29 -41.98
C ASP A 809 6.76 -8.52 -41.58
N TYR A 810 5.54 -8.57 -42.09
CA TYR A 810 4.60 -9.67 -41.82
C TYR A 810 5.01 -10.99 -42.47
N GLU A 811 5.80 -10.95 -43.55
CA GLU A 811 6.28 -12.15 -44.26
C GLU A 811 7.31 -12.92 -43.42
N ASN A 812 8.16 -12.21 -42.66
CA ASN A 812 9.17 -12.82 -41.80
C ASN A 812 8.84 -12.75 -40.29
N ALA A 813 7.72 -12.14 -39.89
CA ALA A 813 7.35 -11.97 -38.49
C ALA A 813 7.31 -13.28 -37.69
N ASN A 814 6.81 -14.37 -38.28
CA ASN A 814 6.78 -15.68 -37.62
C ASN A 814 8.18 -16.18 -37.28
N GLU A 815 9.13 -16.06 -38.21
CA GLU A 815 10.52 -16.46 -37.99
C GLU A 815 11.20 -15.56 -36.95
N LEU A 816 11.02 -14.24 -37.04
CA LEU A 816 11.57 -13.29 -36.07
C LEU A 816 11.05 -13.59 -34.66
N ALA A 817 9.76 -13.88 -34.52
CA ALA A 817 9.15 -14.23 -33.24
C ALA A 817 9.72 -15.54 -32.67
N LEU A 818 9.90 -16.58 -33.51
CA LEU A 818 10.55 -17.84 -33.12
C LEU A 818 12.00 -17.61 -32.67
N LYS A 819 12.74 -16.82 -33.45
CA LYS A 819 14.13 -16.44 -33.20
C LYS A 819 14.32 -15.76 -31.84
N TYR A 820 13.55 -14.71 -31.56
CA TYR A 820 13.64 -14.01 -30.28
C TYR A 820 13.19 -14.88 -29.11
N TRP A 821 12.13 -15.68 -29.27
CA TRP A 821 11.64 -16.58 -28.22
C TRP A 821 12.68 -17.63 -27.84
N LEU A 822 13.25 -18.32 -28.85
CA LEU A 822 14.29 -19.31 -28.67
C LEU A 822 15.56 -18.68 -28.09
N GLY A 823 15.96 -17.50 -28.57
CA GLY A 823 17.08 -16.76 -27.99
C GLY A 823 16.85 -16.31 -26.53
N CYS A 824 15.60 -16.21 -26.08
CA CYS A 824 15.28 -15.88 -24.68
C CYS A 824 15.40 -17.11 -23.77
N PHE A 825 14.79 -18.23 -24.16
CA PHE A 825 14.56 -19.37 -23.27
C PHE A 825 15.40 -20.61 -23.58
N GLY A 826 15.98 -20.70 -24.78
CA GLY A 826 16.76 -21.84 -25.22
C GLY A 826 15.94 -22.99 -25.82
N GLU A 827 16.64 -23.98 -26.34
CA GLU A 827 16.05 -25.16 -27.00
C GLU A 827 15.18 -25.98 -26.05
N GLY A 828 13.97 -26.37 -26.51
CA GLY A 828 13.06 -27.25 -25.76
C GLY A 828 12.37 -26.61 -24.54
N VAL A 829 12.72 -25.39 -24.15
CA VAL A 829 12.14 -24.67 -23.01
C VAL A 829 11.00 -23.76 -23.51
N LEU A 830 9.80 -23.90 -22.95
CA LEU A 830 8.59 -23.21 -23.43
C LEU A 830 8.35 -23.43 -24.95
N GLY A 831 8.72 -24.62 -25.44
CA GLY A 831 8.80 -24.97 -26.86
C GLY A 831 7.48 -25.45 -27.48
N ILE A 832 6.34 -24.86 -27.12
CA ILE A 832 5.07 -25.07 -27.82
C ILE A 832 4.81 -23.86 -28.71
N ALA A 833 4.80 -24.06 -30.02
CA ALA A 833 4.60 -23.03 -31.02
C ALA A 833 3.12 -22.65 -31.19
N LEU A 834 2.83 -21.36 -31.35
CA LEU A 834 1.48 -20.87 -31.65
C LEU A 834 1.42 -20.45 -33.12
N THR A 835 0.67 -21.20 -33.93
CA THR A 835 0.85 -21.19 -35.38
C THR A 835 -0.11 -20.24 -36.11
N ASP A 836 -1.27 -19.96 -35.54
CA ASP A 836 -2.38 -19.36 -36.28
C ASP A 836 -2.39 -17.82 -36.28
N THR A 837 -1.39 -17.13 -35.74
CA THR A 837 -1.43 -15.65 -35.66
C THR A 837 -1.63 -15.00 -37.03
N PHE A 838 -0.84 -15.42 -38.01
CA PHE A 838 -0.95 -15.01 -39.42
C PHE A 838 -1.37 -16.17 -40.31
N GLY A 839 -2.02 -17.16 -39.71
CA GLY A 839 -2.40 -18.44 -40.28
C GLY A 839 -1.27 -19.48 -40.30
N THR A 840 -1.65 -20.73 -40.03
CA THR A 840 -0.74 -21.85 -39.82
C THR A 840 0.14 -22.16 -41.04
N PRO A 841 -0.32 -22.10 -42.31
CA PRO A 841 0.56 -22.34 -43.46
C PRO A 841 1.76 -21.39 -43.51
N ALA A 842 1.54 -20.08 -43.32
CA ALA A 842 2.61 -19.09 -43.30
C ALA A 842 3.56 -19.28 -42.11
N PHE A 843 3.05 -19.78 -40.98
CA PHE A 843 3.88 -20.14 -39.84
C PHE A 843 4.76 -21.36 -40.13
N LEU A 844 4.23 -22.41 -40.75
CA LEU A 844 4.97 -23.64 -41.06
C LEU A 844 6.14 -23.38 -42.03
N ASP A 845 5.98 -22.41 -42.94
CA ASP A 845 7.08 -21.95 -43.81
C ASP A 845 8.24 -21.30 -43.03
N ALA A 846 7.95 -20.61 -41.93
CA ALA A 846 8.99 -20.14 -41.01
C ALA A 846 9.56 -21.28 -40.14
N PHE A 847 8.70 -22.22 -39.74
CA PHE A 847 9.04 -23.28 -38.80
C PHE A 847 10.02 -24.33 -39.37
N LYS A 848 10.03 -24.52 -40.70
CA LYS A 848 10.99 -25.38 -41.39
C LYS A 848 12.38 -24.77 -41.58
N LYS A 849 12.57 -23.48 -41.32
CA LYS A 849 13.87 -22.81 -41.52
C LYS A 849 14.89 -23.27 -40.46
N PRO A 850 16.20 -23.31 -40.81
CA PRO A 850 17.27 -23.51 -39.83
C PRO A 850 17.23 -22.42 -38.75
N ILE A 851 17.54 -22.80 -37.51
CA ILE A 851 17.58 -21.86 -36.38
C ILE A 851 18.65 -20.79 -36.65
N SER A 852 18.27 -19.53 -36.46
CA SER A 852 19.22 -18.43 -36.33
C SER A 852 18.95 -17.70 -35.03
N LEU A 853 19.96 -17.59 -34.15
CA LEU A 853 19.82 -16.81 -32.92
C LEU A 853 19.99 -15.31 -33.20
N PRO A 854 19.42 -14.42 -32.37
CA PRO A 854 19.70 -12.99 -32.44
C PRO A 854 21.22 -12.74 -32.51
N ASP A 855 21.63 -11.87 -33.42
CA ASP A 855 23.04 -11.47 -33.65
C ASP A 855 24.02 -12.58 -34.10
N GLN A 856 23.52 -13.74 -34.53
CA GLN A 856 24.33 -14.81 -35.14
C GLN A 856 24.03 -14.97 -36.63
N GLN A 857 25.07 -15.27 -37.42
CA GLN A 857 24.88 -15.63 -38.84
C GLN A 857 24.13 -16.96 -38.95
N PRO A 858 23.22 -17.11 -39.94
CA PRO A 858 22.52 -18.38 -40.16
C PRO A 858 23.52 -19.49 -40.46
N ASP A 859 23.48 -20.56 -39.67
CA ASP A 859 24.21 -21.79 -39.96
C ASP A 859 23.27 -22.75 -40.70
N PRO A 860 23.48 -23.03 -42.00
CA PRO A 860 22.64 -23.94 -42.75
C PRO A 860 22.66 -25.38 -42.22
N SER A 861 23.64 -25.73 -41.39
CA SER A 861 23.73 -27.04 -40.73
C SER A 861 23.03 -27.10 -39.37
N ALA A 862 22.50 -25.98 -38.88
CA ALA A 862 21.72 -25.94 -37.64
C ALA A 862 20.40 -26.70 -37.78
N LYS A 863 19.90 -27.22 -36.65
CA LYS A 863 18.55 -27.80 -36.58
C LYS A 863 17.51 -26.77 -36.97
N THR A 864 16.37 -27.21 -37.49
CA THR A 864 15.23 -26.35 -37.79
C THR A 864 14.42 -26.04 -36.53
N TYR A 865 13.61 -24.97 -36.56
CA TYR A 865 12.71 -24.67 -35.43
C TYR A 865 11.75 -25.84 -35.16
N ALA A 866 11.24 -26.49 -36.21
CA ALA A 866 10.36 -27.66 -36.12
C ALA A 866 11.03 -28.87 -35.41
N GLN A 867 12.35 -29.03 -35.57
CA GLN A 867 13.09 -30.09 -34.88
C GLN A 867 13.19 -29.81 -33.37
N VAL A 868 13.46 -28.57 -32.98
CA VAL A 868 13.74 -28.19 -31.58
C VAL A 868 12.47 -27.94 -30.76
N TYR A 869 11.42 -27.39 -31.34
CA TYR A 869 10.17 -27.18 -30.62
C TYR A 869 9.49 -28.53 -30.29
N THR A 870 8.97 -28.63 -29.08
CA THR A 870 8.35 -29.85 -28.53
C THR A 870 6.95 -30.11 -29.10
N GLY A 871 6.31 -29.11 -29.70
CA GLY A 871 4.96 -29.23 -30.21
C GLY A 871 4.35 -27.92 -30.71
N VAL A 872 3.06 -27.98 -31.04
CA VAL A 872 2.25 -26.86 -31.53
C VAL A 872 0.97 -26.71 -30.71
N ARG A 873 0.44 -25.48 -30.62
CA ARG A 873 -0.84 -25.17 -29.98
C ARG A 873 -1.87 -24.78 -31.04
N GLN A 874 -3.00 -25.47 -31.03
CA GLN A 874 -4.17 -25.17 -31.81
C GLN A 874 -5.10 -24.24 -31.01
N ASP A 875 -5.30 -23.02 -31.52
CA ASP A 875 -6.10 -21.96 -30.87
C ASP A 875 -7.19 -21.38 -31.79
N SER A 876 -7.28 -21.84 -33.05
CA SER A 876 -8.37 -21.55 -33.98
C SER A 876 -8.42 -22.55 -35.15
N GLY A 877 -9.45 -22.45 -35.99
CA GLY A 877 -9.69 -23.36 -37.11
C GLY A 877 -10.32 -24.70 -36.70
N ASP A 878 -10.51 -25.60 -37.67
CA ASP A 878 -10.93 -26.99 -37.44
C ASP A 878 -9.76 -27.80 -36.88
N PRO A 879 -9.86 -28.36 -35.65
CA PRO A 879 -8.81 -29.16 -35.03
C PRO A 879 -8.41 -30.40 -35.85
N THR A 880 -9.36 -31.02 -36.57
CA THR A 880 -9.08 -32.20 -37.41
C THR A 880 -8.18 -31.83 -38.57
N TYR A 881 -8.53 -30.75 -39.27
CA TYR A 881 -7.73 -30.22 -40.36
C TYR A 881 -6.35 -29.76 -39.87
N PHE A 882 -6.31 -29.09 -38.72
CA PHE A 882 -5.07 -28.65 -38.10
C PHE A 882 -4.12 -29.82 -37.79
N VAL A 883 -4.62 -30.88 -37.15
CA VAL A 883 -3.82 -32.06 -36.80
C VAL A 883 -3.27 -32.72 -38.06
N LYS A 884 -4.10 -32.89 -39.08
CA LYS A 884 -3.65 -33.44 -40.37
C LYS A 884 -2.54 -32.58 -40.99
N MET A 885 -2.75 -31.28 -41.07
CA MET A 885 -1.78 -30.34 -41.63
C MET A 885 -0.45 -30.36 -40.85
N ALA A 886 -0.50 -30.41 -39.52
CA ALA A 886 0.70 -30.51 -38.70
C ALA A 886 1.43 -31.85 -38.93
N ARG A 887 0.70 -32.96 -39.05
CA ARG A 887 1.30 -34.29 -39.30
C ARG A 887 1.96 -34.35 -40.68
N ASP A 888 1.24 -33.93 -41.72
CA ASP A 888 1.74 -33.87 -43.10
C ASP A 888 3.02 -33.04 -43.16
N PHE A 889 3.07 -31.90 -42.44
CA PHE A 889 4.27 -31.07 -42.32
C PHE A 889 5.43 -31.79 -41.64
N TYR A 890 5.23 -32.39 -40.46
CA TYR A 890 6.32 -33.08 -39.78
C TYR A 890 6.86 -34.27 -40.59
N ASP A 891 6.00 -34.98 -41.32
CA ASP A 891 6.40 -36.06 -42.22
C ASP A 891 7.23 -35.54 -43.40
N ASP A 892 6.83 -34.44 -44.04
CA ASP A 892 7.59 -33.77 -45.11
C ASP A 892 8.97 -33.29 -44.63
N GLN A 893 9.07 -32.86 -43.37
CA GLN A 893 10.33 -32.46 -42.74
C GLN A 893 11.16 -33.64 -42.20
N GLY A 894 10.69 -34.88 -42.34
CA GLY A 894 11.38 -36.08 -41.86
C GLY A 894 11.47 -36.18 -40.33
N ILE A 895 10.56 -35.53 -39.60
CA ILE A 895 10.53 -35.49 -38.13
C ILE A 895 9.67 -36.64 -37.60
N THR A 896 10.34 -37.68 -37.09
CA THR A 896 9.71 -38.89 -36.55
C THR A 896 9.48 -38.86 -35.04
N ASP A 897 10.06 -37.87 -34.34
CA ASP A 897 9.86 -37.71 -32.89
C ASP A 897 8.39 -37.43 -32.57
N THR A 898 7.86 -38.02 -31.49
CA THR A 898 6.51 -37.72 -31.02
C THR A 898 6.43 -36.27 -30.53
N LYS A 899 5.62 -35.45 -31.22
CA LYS A 899 5.37 -34.05 -30.86
C LYS A 899 4.09 -33.90 -30.04
N THR A 900 4.01 -32.83 -29.26
CA THR A 900 2.79 -32.47 -28.52
C THR A 900 1.87 -31.58 -29.36
N VAL A 901 0.56 -31.84 -29.29
CA VAL A 901 -0.46 -30.89 -29.75
C VAL A 901 -1.24 -30.41 -28.54
N VAL A 902 -1.22 -29.10 -28.30
CA VAL A 902 -2.00 -28.46 -27.24
C VAL A 902 -3.29 -27.92 -27.87
N PHE A 903 -4.44 -28.44 -27.48
CA PHE A 903 -5.74 -27.86 -27.85
C PHE A 903 -6.16 -26.85 -26.78
N SER A 904 -6.57 -25.65 -27.17
CA SER A 904 -6.99 -24.61 -26.21
C SER A 904 -8.22 -23.79 -26.63
N ASP A 905 -8.78 -24.00 -27.82
CA ASP A 905 -9.97 -23.25 -28.27
C ASP A 905 -11.26 -23.85 -27.68
N SER A 906 -11.84 -23.16 -26.71
CA SER A 906 -13.24 -23.34 -26.27
C SER A 906 -13.63 -24.78 -25.89
N LEU A 907 -12.73 -25.52 -25.23
CA LEU A 907 -12.91 -26.94 -24.91
C LEU A 907 -13.96 -27.23 -23.82
N ASP A 908 -14.64 -28.37 -23.98
CA ASP A 908 -15.34 -29.12 -22.93
C ASP A 908 -14.88 -30.60 -22.94
N ILE A 909 -15.56 -31.48 -22.20
CA ILE A 909 -15.18 -32.90 -22.11
C ILE A 909 -15.29 -33.59 -23.48
N GLU A 910 -16.39 -33.41 -24.21
CA GLU A 910 -16.64 -34.12 -25.46
C GLU A 910 -15.57 -33.77 -26.49
N HIS A 911 -15.26 -32.48 -26.62
CA HIS A 911 -14.20 -32.01 -27.51
C HIS A 911 -12.81 -32.53 -27.08
N CYS A 912 -12.51 -32.59 -25.78
CA CYS A 912 -11.23 -33.16 -25.32
C CYS A 912 -11.08 -34.64 -25.73
N LEU A 913 -12.15 -35.43 -25.62
CA LEU A 913 -12.13 -36.86 -25.97
C LEU A 913 -12.03 -37.08 -27.49
N GLU A 914 -12.77 -36.29 -28.27
CA GLU A 914 -12.72 -36.31 -29.72
C GLU A 914 -11.30 -35.96 -30.22
N TYR A 915 -10.76 -34.83 -29.75
CA TYR A 915 -9.46 -34.33 -30.23
C TYR A 915 -8.30 -35.18 -29.72
N LYS A 916 -8.44 -35.84 -28.56
CA LYS A 916 -7.49 -36.85 -28.10
C LYS A 916 -7.37 -37.98 -29.12
N THR A 917 -8.51 -38.53 -29.55
CA THR A 917 -8.57 -39.62 -30.52
C THR A 917 -7.90 -39.21 -31.84
N ILE A 918 -8.30 -38.06 -32.38
CA ILE A 918 -7.75 -37.51 -33.64
C ILE A 918 -6.23 -37.32 -33.56
N ALA A 919 -5.72 -36.76 -32.46
CA ALA A 919 -4.30 -36.51 -32.28
C ALA A 919 -3.49 -37.80 -32.10
N GLU A 920 -3.99 -38.75 -31.31
CA GLU A 920 -3.32 -40.04 -31.06
C GLU A 920 -3.27 -40.90 -32.33
N GLU A 921 -4.35 -40.93 -33.12
CA GLU A 921 -4.38 -41.60 -34.43
C GLU A 921 -3.36 -41.00 -35.42
N ALA A 922 -3.11 -39.69 -35.33
CA ALA A 922 -2.08 -38.99 -36.08
C ALA A 922 -0.67 -39.09 -35.46
N GLY A 923 -0.50 -39.84 -34.35
CA GLY A 923 0.81 -40.06 -33.71
C GLY A 923 1.32 -38.89 -32.85
N PHE A 924 0.45 -37.96 -32.45
CA PHE A 924 0.79 -36.88 -31.53
C PHE A 924 0.50 -37.25 -30.07
N LYS A 925 1.13 -36.51 -29.15
CA LYS A 925 0.75 -36.49 -27.73
C LYS A 925 -0.24 -35.34 -27.48
N PRO A 926 -1.54 -35.60 -27.30
CA PRO A 926 -2.51 -34.54 -27.03
C PRO A 926 -2.41 -34.01 -25.61
N THR A 927 -2.61 -32.70 -25.47
CA THR A 927 -2.79 -32.02 -24.19
C THR A 927 -3.85 -30.94 -24.31
N PHE A 928 -4.53 -30.62 -23.20
CA PHE A 928 -5.73 -29.76 -23.23
C PHE A 928 -5.62 -28.59 -22.26
N GLY A 929 -5.68 -27.36 -22.76
CA GLY A 929 -5.82 -26.14 -21.96
C GLY A 929 -7.29 -25.76 -21.82
N VAL A 930 -7.94 -26.21 -20.74
CA VAL A 930 -9.38 -26.03 -20.56
C VAL A 930 -9.64 -24.78 -19.72
N GLY A 931 -10.25 -23.76 -20.32
CA GLY A 931 -10.44 -22.45 -19.71
C GLY A 931 -11.83 -22.22 -19.11
N THR A 932 -12.64 -21.42 -19.79
CA THR A 932 -13.97 -20.95 -19.32
C THR A 932 -14.91 -22.09 -18.89
N PHE A 933 -14.79 -23.28 -19.50
CA PHE A 933 -15.57 -24.46 -19.13
C PHE A 933 -15.33 -24.92 -17.68
N PHE A 934 -14.15 -24.63 -17.11
CA PHE A 934 -13.91 -24.82 -15.69
C PHE A 934 -14.36 -23.62 -14.87
N THR A 935 -13.88 -22.42 -15.21
CA THR A 935 -13.94 -21.27 -14.29
C THR A 935 -15.19 -20.40 -14.42
N ASN A 936 -16.11 -20.71 -15.32
CA ASN A 936 -17.38 -19.97 -15.49
C ASN A 936 -18.51 -20.87 -16.01
N ASP A 937 -18.67 -22.05 -15.40
CA ASP A 937 -19.75 -22.98 -15.73
C ASP A 937 -20.86 -22.97 -14.68
N TYR A 938 -21.81 -22.06 -14.87
CA TYR A 938 -22.92 -21.81 -13.96
C TYR A 938 -24.27 -21.97 -14.65
N ILE A 939 -25.29 -22.22 -13.84
CA ILE A 939 -26.69 -22.19 -14.24
C ILE A 939 -27.40 -21.06 -13.48
N ASN A 940 -28.41 -20.49 -14.10
CA ASN A 940 -29.28 -19.51 -13.49
C ASN A 940 -30.15 -20.17 -12.41
N LYS A 941 -30.22 -19.61 -11.19
CA LYS A 941 -31.05 -20.22 -10.12
C LYS A 941 -32.54 -20.13 -10.45
N SER A 942 -32.96 -19.06 -11.13
CA SER A 942 -34.37 -18.84 -11.44
C SER A 942 -34.87 -19.69 -12.61
N THR A 943 -34.07 -19.89 -13.66
CA THR A 943 -34.51 -20.57 -14.89
C THR A 943 -33.94 -21.98 -15.06
N GLY A 944 -32.85 -22.33 -14.37
CA GLY A 944 -32.12 -23.59 -14.58
C GLY A 944 -31.32 -23.63 -15.88
N GLU A 945 -31.36 -22.59 -16.71
CA GLU A 945 -30.60 -22.48 -17.95
C GLU A 945 -29.14 -22.09 -17.70
N LYS A 946 -28.26 -22.27 -18.69
CA LYS A 946 -26.85 -21.89 -18.59
C LYS A 946 -26.69 -20.38 -18.40
N SER A 947 -26.04 -19.97 -17.31
CA SER A 947 -25.60 -18.58 -17.10
C SER A 947 -24.37 -18.34 -17.98
N LYS A 948 -24.55 -17.58 -19.06
CA LYS A 948 -23.50 -17.39 -20.07
C LYS A 948 -22.35 -16.52 -19.53
N PRO A 949 -21.08 -16.90 -19.75
CA PRO A 949 -19.92 -16.06 -19.44
C PRO A 949 -19.92 -14.75 -20.25
N LEU A 950 -19.43 -13.67 -19.66
CA LEU A 950 -19.18 -12.42 -20.37
C LEU A 950 -18.10 -12.62 -21.44
N ASN A 951 -18.39 -12.28 -22.70
CA ASN A 951 -17.46 -12.49 -23.80
C ASN A 951 -16.57 -11.26 -24.05
N ILE A 952 -15.49 -11.14 -23.28
CA ILE A 952 -14.60 -9.98 -23.32
C ILE A 952 -13.16 -10.34 -23.68
N VAL A 953 -12.49 -9.41 -24.36
CA VAL A 953 -11.06 -9.51 -24.72
C VAL A 953 -10.38 -8.16 -24.55
N ILE A 954 -9.11 -8.18 -24.16
CA ILE A 954 -8.19 -7.04 -24.25
C ILE A 954 -7.08 -7.49 -25.19
N LYS A 955 -6.89 -6.76 -26.29
CA LYS A 955 -5.94 -7.14 -27.33
C LYS A 955 -5.05 -5.96 -27.68
N ILE A 956 -3.80 -6.24 -28.02
CA ILE A 956 -2.91 -5.23 -28.55
C ILE A 956 -3.52 -4.64 -29.84
N ALA A 957 -3.59 -3.32 -29.88
CA ALA A 957 -4.18 -2.54 -30.95
C ALA A 957 -3.09 -1.87 -31.80
N THR A 958 -2.07 -1.28 -31.16
CA THR A 958 -0.91 -0.70 -31.85
C THR A 958 0.39 -0.99 -31.12
N ALA A 959 1.51 -0.95 -31.86
CA ALA A 959 2.86 -0.97 -31.34
C ALA A 959 3.73 0.05 -32.11
N ASN A 960 4.41 0.94 -31.40
CA ASN A 960 5.10 2.12 -31.94
C ASN A 960 4.26 2.93 -32.95
N GLY A 961 2.95 3.01 -32.70
CA GLY A 961 1.98 3.68 -33.57
C GLY A 961 1.46 2.84 -34.74
N SER A 962 2.10 1.71 -35.07
CA SER A 962 1.66 0.80 -36.14
C SER A 962 0.51 -0.11 -35.69
N PRO A 963 -0.54 -0.31 -36.50
CA PRO A 963 -1.61 -1.26 -36.16
C PRO A 963 -1.11 -2.70 -36.04
N ALA A 964 -1.53 -3.37 -34.96
CA ALA A 964 -1.28 -4.79 -34.75
C ALA A 964 -2.50 -5.61 -35.20
N VAL A 965 -2.28 -6.67 -35.98
CA VAL A 965 -3.36 -7.48 -36.57
C VAL A 965 -3.17 -8.98 -36.33
N LYS A 966 -4.27 -9.74 -36.29
CA LYS A 966 -4.32 -11.22 -36.28
C LYS A 966 -5.21 -11.69 -37.42
N LEU A 967 -4.77 -12.70 -38.18
CA LEU A 967 -5.60 -13.34 -39.22
C LEU A 967 -6.38 -14.56 -38.69
N SER A 968 -5.75 -15.40 -37.85
CA SER A 968 -6.27 -16.73 -37.43
C SER A 968 -6.37 -17.75 -38.58
N ASP A 969 -6.62 -19.02 -38.25
CA ASP A 969 -6.91 -20.05 -39.26
C ASP A 969 -8.36 -20.00 -39.77
N ASN A 970 -9.20 -19.17 -39.16
CA ASN A 970 -10.55 -18.91 -39.61
C ASN A 970 -10.56 -17.64 -40.49
N MET A 971 -10.78 -17.80 -41.80
CA MET A 971 -10.72 -16.69 -42.77
C MET A 971 -11.56 -15.45 -42.40
N GLY A 972 -12.67 -15.65 -41.66
CA GLY A 972 -13.57 -14.60 -41.18
C GLY A 972 -13.24 -14.01 -39.80
N LYS A 973 -12.31 -14.57 -39.03
CA LYS A 973 -12.04 -14.17 -37.63
C LYS A 973 -10.76 -13.34 -37.46
N ASN A 974 -10.57 -12.38 -38.35
CA ASN A 974 -9.47 -11.42 -38.28
C ASN A 974 -9.68 -10.44 -37.12
N THR A 975 -8.60 -9.90 -36.54
CA THR A 975 -8.66 -8.85 -35.52
C THR A 975 -7.66 -7.74 -35.84
N GLY A 976 -8.03 -6.49 -35.56
CA GLY A 976 -7.20 -5.30 -35.78
C GLY A 976 -7.80 -4.39 -36.84
N ASP A 977 -7.01 -3.39 -37.26
CA ASP A 977 -7.39 -2.44 -38.31
C ASP A 977 -7.73 -3.15 -39.63
N GLN A 978 -8.88 -2.82 -40.23
CA GLN A 978 -9.42 -3.57 -41.37
C GLN A 978 -8.65 -3.31 -42.67
N ASP A 979 -8.07 -2.13 -42.84
CA ASP A 979 -7.21 -1.83 -43.99
C ASP A 979 -5.90 -2.60 -43.85
N LYS A 980 -5.31 -2.61 -42.65
CA LYS A 980 -4.08 -3.36 -42.38
C LYS A 980 -4.28 -4.86 -42.52
N VAL A 981 -5.41 -5.41 -42.05
CA VAL A 981 -5.75 -6.83 -42.27
C VAL A 981 -5.77 -7.17 -43.77
N ARG A 982 -6.42 -6.35 -44.60
CA ARG A 982 -6.48 -6.55 -46.06
C ARG A 982 -5.09 -6.48 -46.70
N GLU A 983 -4.27 -5.52 -46.28
CA GLU A 983 -2.88 -5.40 -46.73
C GLU A 983 -2.05 -6.64 -46.39
N VAL A 984 -2.13 -7.12 -45.14
CA VAL A 984 -1.36 -8.27 -44.65
C VAL A 984 -1.82 -9.56 -45.34
N LYS A 985 -3.13 -9.76 -45.53
CA LYS A 985 -3.64 -10.89 -46.32
C LYS A 985 -3.04 -10.91 -47.73
N LYS A 986 -2.99 -9.74 -48.40
CA LYS A 986 -2.40 -9.63 -49.73
C LYS A 986 -0.89 -9.93 -49.73
N LYS A 987 -0.14 -9.41 -48.74
CA LYS A 987 1.31 -9.68 -48.59
C LYS A 987 1.58 -11.19 -48.40
N LEU A 988 0.77 -11.86 -47.58
CA LEU A 988 0.92 -13.28 -47.28
C LEU A 988 0.25 -14.22 -48.30
N GLY A 989 -0.31 -13.69 -49.39
CA GLY A 989 -0.90 -14.49 -50.48
C GLY A 989 -2.27 -15.10 -50.18
N TYR A 990 -3.01 -14.61 -49.17
CA TYR A 990 -4.39 -15.03 -48.92
C TYR A 990 -5.35 -14.46 -49.98
N VAL A 991 -6.09 -15.33 -50.67
CA VAL A 991 -7.15 -14.95 -51.63
C VAL A 991 -8.49 -14.93 -50.90
N GLU A 992 -9.16 -13.78 -50.85
CA GLU A 992 -10.50 -13.67 -50.22
C GLU A 992 -11.58 -14.25 -51.13
N HIS A 993 -12.37 -15.19 -50.60
CA HIS A 993 -13.68 -15.53 -51.12
C HIS A 993 -14.73 -14.95 -50.16
N CYS A 994 -15.60 -14.06 -50.63
CA CYS A 994 -16.67 -13.49 -49.81
C CYS A 994 -17.63 -14.60 -49.35
N TRP A 995 -17.87 -14.67 -48.04
CA TRP A 995 -19.00 -15.39 -47.45
C TRP A 995 -19.89 -14.37 -46.74
N GLU A 996 -21.16 -14.33 -47.15
CA GLU A 996 -22.23 -13.63 -46.42
C GLU A 996 -22.77 -14.57 -45.32
N GLU A 997 -23.27 -13.96 -44.24
CA GLU A 997 -23.95 -14.55 -43.07
C GLU A 997 -23.09 -14.89 -41.84
N GLY A 998 -22.91 -13.87 -41.00
CA GLY A 998 -22.42 -13.99 -39.62
C GLY A 998 -23.53 -14.39 -38.64
N ASP A 999 -23.76 -15.70 -38.50
CA ASP A 999 -24.58 -16.29 -37.45
C ASP A 999 -23.81 -17.40 -36.71
N GLU A 1000 -23.47 -17.16 -35.43
CA GLU A 1000 -22.73 -18.08 -34.55
C GLU A 1000 -23.58 -19.27 -34.05
N SER A 1001 -24.88 -19.35 -34.40
CA SER A 1001 -25.80 -20.38 -33.89
C SER A 1001 -25.76 -21.71 -34.64
N ASN A 1002 -25.08 -21.82 -35.79
CA ASN A 1002 -24.98 -23.04 -36.61
C ASN A 1002 -23.54 -23.61 -36.67
N ARG A 1003 -22.79 -23.53 -35.56
CA ARG A 1003 -21.35 -23.85 -35.49
C ARG A 1003 -20.94 -25.27 -35.95
N TRP A 1004 -21.88 -26.24 -36.04
CA TRP A 1004 -21.61 -27.63 -36.44
C TRP A 1004 -22.75 -28.31 -37.21
N LYS A 1005 -23.32 -27.70 -38.25
CA LYS A 1005 -24.06 -28.51 -39.24
C LYS A 1005 -23.04 -29.20 -40.15
N LYS A 1006 -22.90 -30.52 -39.98
CA LYS A 1006 -22.17 -31.41 -40.90
C LYS A 1006 -22.57 -31.07 -42.34
N GLN A 1007 -21.64 -30.57 -43.14
CA GLN A 1007 -21.74 -30.75 -44.59
C GLN A 1007 -21.38 -32.21 -44.86
N ALA A 1008 -22.28 -32.88 -45.59
CA ALA A 1008 -22.18 -34.29 -45.96
C ALA A 1008 -21.04 -34.55 -46.95
#